data_AF-A0A7J5AW54-F1
#
_entry.id   AF-A0A7J5AW54-F1
#
_cell.length_a   1.000
_cell.length_b   1.000
_cell.length_c   1.000
_cell.angle_alpha   90.00
_cell.angle_beta   90.00
_cell.angle_gamma   90.00
#
_symmetry.space_group_name_H-M   'P 1'
#
loop_
_entity.id
_entity.type
_entity.pdbx_description
1 polymer ?
#
loop_
_entity_poly.entity_id
_entity_poly.type
_entity_poly.pdbx_seq_one_letter_code
_entity_poly.pdbx_strand_id
1 'polypeptide(L)'
;MTGPGAGGAHHDGRTAPDGTTGGDRGPGVGPPVPPDRLGWLYALVLASLISVGISAGGLYFLADRSLSRPLAATVDVCTRAHPAEAAAQSAARDRCLAGQFGRRGLVMLAGAGMALGAAAALVVVLPLADRRRLRRRLTVPGAQERFVDLCDRSGLAARHRPRLVVAAPPVRQAYTTGGVVGRPTVVLPAAVAVAHADPARFDPVVAHELAHVLARDVAWASAVRGLIWLPVPAVLAAGLLEVALFGLNATYLTALGRATVVAVSTALLAAGLLRRREREADRYAAGAGQAGHLAALLLARTVGPTRRRRLLARHPDPAARAAALARPADPPGGLTHGLAVGAVAMLAMGSADALVRDLFLTAHATVGPPVAVCVGAVLLNLGLLPVLVRRAAAGAGGWWRSVVGVAVGFAATAFVATVLPVPGSSALPVRAEVPVAMIVAALAGLLAASVAGLCVLLARLVVARRPGSVGWRSATYLVAAAAGVAVLWPLPAVASVATDGHVARAWLVFALPRSGWPLLALLVPVLVGLLLRGAGEGHPRPPRRWDRGVVAAVLTAVLIGAGAAVWRTELSPPGTLAEAGRQAQQRWLLCALTGWAVLVVLAVGRRAGVGRALTAGWVAGTTAALLQYLHALATGRADGWDTVEAHLLAPLVWLGYLVAFTLPFLLSRPAVVGPTPFWPARARAPVAAVAALAALLAVAVLGPGIPGAYTPLPVAEPSRATATSPPAGVPPVPDATPGPTRSVAGRDPGRPLTRAEARRAAGAVRAVLPRGWQVRPDRAAGGGSRIDPPACRPLAEDSYLDRLGEVERVRERARYATVRGPTATASTELVIEVRSHADPVPAAVLAEAESARRACPRFTLGGAGGSAVRFAVDAQPPPALGEQSWRVDYRLSAGSGRARITGRSAFVIVRAGHNLVTVYASAIAEPLEERLLDAAVGAAVAGLSG
;
A
#
# COMPACT_ATOMS: atom_id res chain seq x y z
N MET A 1 -8.16 -29.95 57.44
CA MET A 1 -9.34 -29.62 58.28
C MET A 1 -8.98 -28.43 59.17
N THR A 2 -9.89 -27.46 59.30
CA THR A 2 -10.09 -26.51 60.44
C THR A 2 -8.90 -25.91 61.20
N GLY A 3 -8.83 -24.56 61.22
CA GLY A 3 -8.11 -23.76 62.25
C GLY A 3 -8.91 -23.64 63.56
N PRO A 4 -8.87 -22.52 64.35
CA PRO A 4 -8.33 -21.17 64.09
C PRO A 4 -7.04 -20.92 64.94
N GLY A 5 -6.64 -19.75 65.48
CA GLY A 5 -7.20 -18.38 65.53
C GLY A 5 -6.36 -17.37 66.35
N ALA A 6 -6.79 -16.09 66.39
CA ALA A 6 -6.21 -14.93 67.12
C ALA A 6 -4.78 -14.49 66.71
N GLY A 7 -4.37 -13.22 66.83
CA GLY A 7 -5.06 -12.02 67.32
C GLY A 7 -4.11 -11.15 68.15
N GLY A 8 -3.43 -10.17 67.54
CA GLY A 8 -2.42 -9.35 68.22
C GLY A 8 -2.34 -7.93 67.66
N ALA A 9 -2.73 -6.95 68.48
CA ALA A 9 -2.54 -5.53 68.20
C ALA A 9 -1.12 -5.10 68.63
N HIS A 10 -0.49 -4.20 67.89
CA HIS A 10 0.76 -3.55 68.31
C HIS A 10 0.61 -2.03 68.35
N HIS A 11 1.07 -1.46 69.46
CA HIS A 11 0.96 -0.04 69.81
C HIS A 11 1.69 0.92 68.87
N ASP A 12 1.12 2.11 68.69
CA ASP A 12 1.81 3.31 68.23
C ASP A 12 2.89 3.76 69.22
N GLY A 13 4.16 3.56 68.88
CA GLY A 13 5.31 4.11 69.58
C GLY A 13 5.87 5.34 68.87
N ARG A 14 5.24 6.51 69.05
CA ARG A 14 5.61 7.74 68.33
C ARG A 14 6.64 8.57 69.11
N THR A 15 7.90 8.13 69.12
CA THR A 15 9.02 8.92 69.67
C THR A 15 9.33 10.11 68.76
N ALA A 16 9.27 11.33 69.30
CA ALA A 16 9.74 12.53 68.61
C ALA A 16 11.29 12.53 68.55
N PRO A 17 11.91 12.88 67.41
CA PRO A 17 13.34 13.14 67.36
C PRO A 17 13.64 14.58 67.80
N ASP A 18 14.59 14.73 68.72
CA ASP A 18 15.08 16.02 69.20
C ASP A 18 15.64 16.90 68.08
N GLY A 19 15.44 18.21 68.22
CA GLY A 19 16.09 19.20 67.38
C GLY A 19 17.56 19.38 67.78
N THR A 20 18.48 19.00 66.90
CA THR A 20 19.87 19.45 66.95
C THR A 20 20.26 20.18 65.66
N THR A 21 21.05 21.23 65.83
CA THR A 21 21.42 22.22 64.81
C THR A 21 22.61 21.77 63.96
N GLY A 22 22.79 22.42 62.81
CA GLY A 22 24.09 22.46 62.11
C GLY A 22 24.13 21.73 60.77
N GLY A 23 23.96 22.49 59.68
CA GLY A 23 24.22 22.02 58.33
C GLY A 23 23.27 22.62 57.31
N ASP A 24 23.67 23.75 56.72
CA ASP A 24 22.95 24.44 55.65
C ASP A 24 22.96 23.60 54.35
N ARG A 25 22.15 22.55 54.34
CA ARG A 25 21.86 21.75 53.14
C ARG A 25 20.84 22.52 52.33
N GLY A 26 21.34 23.38 51.44
CA GLY A 26 20.55 24.03 50.39
C GLY A 26 19.61 23.03 49.70
N PRO A 27 18.43 23.49 49.25
CA PRO A 27 17.22 22.69 49.05
C PRO A 27 17.52 21.36 48.37
N GLY A 28 17.37 20.28 49.15
CA GLY A 28 17.92 18.96 48.84
C GLY A 28 17.55 18.48 47.44
N VAL A 29 18.47 18.64 46.49
CA VAL A 29 18.31 18.17 45.12
C VAL A 29 18.27 16.66 45.19
N GLY A 30 17.08 16.09 45.03
CA GLY A 30 16.88 14.64 44.98
C GLY A 30 17.77 14.00 43.91
N PRO A 31 18.09 12.69 44.04
CA PRO A 31 19.05 12.03 43.16
C PRO A 31 18.70 12.26 41.68
N PRO A 32 19.68 12.63 40.84
CA PRO A 32 19.43 13.08 39.48
C PRO A 32 18.68 12.01 38.68
N VAL A 33 17.63 12.44 37.97
CA VAL A 33 16.79 11.55 37.16
C VAL A 33 17.67 10.80 36.16
N PRO A 34 17.68 9.45 36.17
CA PRO A 34 18.57 8.68 35.31
C PRO A 34 18.30 8.95 33.82
N PRO A 35 19.34 8.91 32.97
CA PRO A 35 19.23 9.30 31.57
C PRO A 35 18.29 8.37 30.78
N ASP A 36 17.67 8.96 29.76
CA ASP A 36 16.71 8.32 28.88
C ASP A 36 17.28 7.04 28.25
N ARG A 37 16.62 5.88 28.44
CA ARG A 37 17.02 4.64 27.74
C ARG A 37 16.70 4.76 26.25
N LEU A 38 17.74 4.80 25.43
CA LEU A 38 17.66 4.99 23.97
C LEU A 38 17.52 3.68 23.16
N GLY A 39 17.25 2.53 23.81
CA GLY A 39 17.16 1.20 23.18
C GLY A 39 16.37 1.14 21.85
N TRP A 40 15.26 1.85 21.80
CA TRP A 40 14.35 1.94 20.64
C TRP A 40 14.94 2.75 19.45
N LEU A 41 15.91 3.67 19.68
CA LEU A 41 16.66 4.30 18.59
C LEU A 41 17.65 3.34 17.94
N TYR A 42 18.24 2.42 18.71
CA TYR A 42 19.13 1.39 18.16
C TYR A 42 18.36 0.42 17.25
N ALA A 43 17.12 0.09 17.59
CA ALA A 43 16.23 -0.68 16.71
C ALA A 43 15.98 0.01 15.35
N LEU A 44 15.82 1.35 15.34
CA LEU A 44 15.68 2.12 14.09
C LEU A 44 16.98 2.13 13.27
N VAL A 45 18.15 2.28 13.91
CA VAL A 45 19.44 2.18 13.21
C VAL A 45 19.64 0.77 12.64
N LEU A 46 19.27 -0.28 13.39
CA LEU A 46 19.34 -1.67 12.93
C LEU A 46 18.41 -1.93 11.73
N ALA A 47 17.16 -1.45 11.77
CA ALA A 47 16.22 -1.55 10.66
C ALA A 47 16.73 -0.80 9.41
N SER A 48 17.34 0.37 9.59
CA SER A 48 17.96 1.09 8.47
C SER A 48 19.19 0.35 7.91
N LEU A 49 20.00 -0.30 8.75
CA LEU A 49 21.13 -1.13 8.31
C LEU A 49 20.66 -2.39 7.56
N ILE A 50 19.59 -3.05 8.02
CA ILE A 50 18.94 -4.14 7.28
C ILE A 50 18.51 -3.63 5.89
N SER A 51 17.91 -2.43 5.83
CA SER A 51 17.51 -1.80 4.56
C SER A 51 18.69 -1.48 3.63
N VAL A 52 19.85 -1.08 4.19
CA VAL A 52 21.12 -0.96 3.45
C VAL A 52 21.53 -2.32 2.89
N GLY A 53 21.55 -3.37 3.72
CA GLY A 53 21.95 -4.71 3.30
C GLY A 53 21.06 -5.31 2.20
N ILE A 54 19.73 -5.17 2.33
CA ILE A 54 18.76 -5.55 1.29
C ILE A 54 19.06 -4.79 -0.02
N SER A 55 19.28 -3.47 0.06
CA SER A 55 19.56 -2.63 -1.11
C SER A 55 20.89 -2.96 -1.77
N ALA A 56 21.94 -3.24 -0.96
CA ALA A 56 23.27 -3.60 -1.44
C ALA A 56 23.30 -5.01 -2.06
N GLY A 57 22.59 -5.98 -1.49
CA GLY A 57 22.41 -7.31 -2.12
C GLY A 57 21.64 -7.21 -3.43
N GLY A 58 20.59 -6.39 -3.49
CA GLY A 58 19.85 -6.12 -4.73
C GLY A 58 20.70 -5.41 -5.81
N LEU A 59 21.62 -4.52 -5.41
CA LEU A 59 22.60 -3.88 -6.31
C LEU A 59 23.64 -4.90 -6.80
N TYR A 60 24.22 -5.70 -5.90
CA TYR A 60 25.19 -6.75 -6.23
C TYR A 60 24.61 -7.77 -7.22
N PHE A 61 23.37 -8.23 -7.01
CA PHE A 61 22.70 -9.16 -7.94
C PHE A 61 22.63 -8.61 -9.37
N LEU A 62 22.46 -7.29 -9.54
CA LEU A 62 22.36 -6.66 -10.85
C LEU A 62 23.74 -6.44 -11.48
N ALA A 63 24.74 -6.10 -10.67
CA ALA A 63 26.14 -5.94 -11.08
C ALA A 63 26.81 -7.28 -11.44
N ASP A 64 26.42 -8.38 -10.79
CA ASP A 64 26.94 -9.70 -11.12
C ASP A 64 26.21 -10.27 -12.35
N ARG A 65 26.89 -10.24 -13.50
CA ARG A 65 26.37 -10.78 -14.77
C ARG A 65 26.08 -12.28 -14.76
N SER A 66 26.69 -13.06 -13.86
CA SER A 66 26.36 -14.48 -13.69
C SER A 66 24.96 -14.68 -13.08
N LEU A 67 24.48 -13.68 -12.33
CA LEU A 67 23.16 -13.66 -11.71
C LEU A 67 22.13 -12.89 -12.54
N SER A 68 22.52 -11.74 -13.12
CA SER A 68 21.58 -10.86 -13.84
C SER A 68 21.25 -11.33 -15.27
N ARG A 69 22.17 -11.96 -16.00
CA ARG A 69 21.89 -12.50 -17.34
C ARG A 69 20.83 -13.61 -17.34
N PRO A 70 20.87 -14.63 -16.46
CA PRO A 70 19.81 -15.63 -16.36
C PRO A 70 18.44 -15.03 -16.01
N LEU A 71 18.39 -14.02 -15.14
CA LEU A 71 17.14 -13.30 -14.85
C LEU A 71 16.62 -12.60 -16.11
N ALA A 72 17.44 -11.84 -16.83
CA ALA A 72 17.03 -11.14 -18.05
C ALA A 72 16.51 -12.09 -19.14
N ALA A 73 17.22 -13.20 -19.39
CA ALA A 73 16.78 -14.22 -20.33
C ALA A 73 15.47 -14.89 -19.90
N THR A 74 15.30 -15.17 -18.61
CA THR A 74 14.05 -15.74 -18.07
C THR A 74 12.90 -14.74 -18.17
N VAL A 75 13.13 -13.45 -17.91
CA VAL A 75 12.13 -12.39 -18.07
C VAL A 75 11.63 -12.31 -19.51
N ASP A 76 12.54 -12.31 -20.48
CA ASP A 76 12.20 -12.30 -21.91
C ASP A 76 11.41 -13.56 -22.31
N VAL A 77 11.90 -14.76 -21.98
CA VAL A 77 11.21 -16.03 -22.29
C VAL A 77 9.83 -16.10 -21.64
N CYS A 78 9.70 -15.81 -20.34
CA CYS A 78 8.43 -15.85 -19.63
C CYS A 78 7.45 -14.78 -20.14
N THR A 79 7.92 -13.59 -20.53
CA THR A 79 7.05 -12.53 -21.06
C THR A 79 6.55 -12.87 -22.48
N ARG A 80 7.41 -13.47 -23.31
CA ARG A 80 7.02 -13.96 -24.65
C ARG A 80 6.06 -15.16 -24.57
N ALA A 81 6.23 -16.06 -23.59
CA ALA A 81 5.34 -17.21 -23.39
C ALA A 81 4.01 -16.85 -22.72
N HIS A 82 4.00 -15.83 -21.85
CA HIS A 82 2.86 -15.42 -21.04
C HIS A 82 2.69 -13.89 -21.08
N PRO A 83 2.12 -13.33 -22.18
CA PRO A 83 1.82 -11.90 -22.27
C PRO A 83 0.86 -11.45 -21.16
N ALA A 84 0.95 -10.17 -20.78
CA ALA A 84 0.33 -9.64 -19.55
C ALA A 84 -1.18 -9.37 -19.64
N GLU A 85 -1.84 -9.75 -20.73
CA GLU A 85 -3.15 -9.23 -21.14
C GLU A 85 -4.35 -9.92 -20.45
N ALA A 86 -4.13 -11.04 -19.75
CA ALA A 86 -5.16 -11.74 -18.98
C ALA A 86 -4.70 -12.10 -17.57
N ALA A 87 -5.59 -11.98 -16.58
CA ALA A 87 -5.29 -12.30 -15.18
C ALA A 87 -4.88 -13.77 -14.92
N ALA A 88 -5.30 -14.70 -15.78
CA ALA A 88 -4.83 -16.09 -15.74
C ALA A 88 -3.39 -16.24 -16.27
N GLN A 89 -3.01 -15.38 -17.23
CA GLN A 89 -1.67 -15.37 -17.84
C GLN A 89 -0.65 -14.66 -16.95
N SER A 90 -1.04 -13.62 -16.20
CA SER A 90 -0.16 -13.02 -15.18
C SER A 90 0.24 -14.04 -14.11
N ALA A 91 -0.70 -14.85 -13.60
CA ALA A 91 -0.39 -15.93 -12.65
C ALA A 91 0.47 -17.07 -13.26
N ALA A 92 0.45 -17.27 -14.58
CA ALA A 92 1.38 -18.18 -15.26
C ALA A 92 2.78 -17.56 -15.40
N ARG A 93 2.84 -16.29 -15.83
CA ARG A 93 4.08 -15.51 -15.92
C ARG A 93 4.79 -15.41 -14.58
N ASP A 94 4.08 -15.08 -13.51
CA ASP A 94 4.67 -14.89 -12.18
C ASP A 94 5.20 -16.23 -11.61
N ARG A 95 4.56 -17.37 -11.94
CA ARG A 95 5.10 -18.72 -11.67
C ARG A 95 6.37 -19.02 -12.47
N CYS A 96 6.42 -18.65 -13.75
CA CYS A 96 7.60 -18.79 -14.61
C CYS A 96 8.79 -17.94 -14.09
N LEU A 97 8.52 -16.73 -13.61
CA LEU A 97 9.52 -15.80 -13.07
C LEU A 97 9.99 -16.15 -11.65
N ALA A 98 9.17 -16.83 -10.84
CA ALA A 98 9.38 -17.03 -9.41
C ALA A 98 10.77 -17.57 -9.04
N GLY A 99 11.33 -18.49 -9.83
CA GLY A 99 12.64 -19.09 -9.54
C GLY A 99 13.81 -18.10 -9.57
N GLN A 100 13.83 -17.18 -10.54
CA GLN A 100 14.92 -16.19 -10.64
C GLN A 100 14.71 -15.01 -9.70
N PHE A 101 13.47 -14.57 -9.50
CA PHE A 101 13.17 -13.58 -8.46
C PHE A 101 13.50 -14.12 -7.07
N GLY A 102 13.19 -15.39 -6.78
CA GLY A 102 13.55 -16.05 -5.52
C GLY A 102 15.06 -16.05 -5.26
N ARG A 103 15.87 -16.34 -6.28
CA ARG A 103 17.35 -16.22 -6.20
C ARG A 103 17.79 -14.79 -5.87
N ARG A 104 17.18 -13.78 -6.49
CA ARG A 104 17.46 -12.37 -6.18
C ARG A 104 17.08 -12.00 -4.75
N GLY A 105 15.91 -12.45 -4.29
CA GLY A 105 15.45 -12.29 -2.91
C GLY A 105 16.41 -12.92 -1.90
N LEU A 106 16.97 -14.09 -2.22
CA LEU A 106 18.00 -14.73 -1.38
C LEU A 106 19.31 -13.92 -1.33
N VAL A 107 19.74 -13.31 -2.43
CA VAL A 107 20.94 -12.42 -2.44
C VAL A 107 20.67 -11.12 -1.67
N MET A 108 19.45 -10.56 -1.75
CA MET A 108 19.02 -9.44 -0.91
C MET A 108 19.00 -9.81 0.58
N LEU A 109 18.52 -11.02 0.92
CA LEU A 109 18.55 -11.55 2.29
C LEU A 109 19.97 -11.78 2.80
N ALA A 110 20.86 -12.32 1.95
CA ALA A 110 22.28 -12.48 2.26
C ALA A 110 22.96 -11.12 2.50
N GLY A 111 22.64 -10.10 1.69
CA GLY A 111 23.09 -8.73 1.92
C GLY A 111 22.66 -8.16 3.28
N ALA A 112 21.41 -8.42 3.70
CA ALA A 112 20.92 -8.08 5.03
C ALA A 112 21.68 -8.83 6.14
N GLY A 113 21.89 -10.15 5.96
CA GLY A 113 22.65 -11.00 6.88
C GLY A 113 24.11 -10.55 7.05
N MET A 114 24.80 -10.21 5.95
CA MET A 114 26.16 -9.67 5.98
C MET A 114 26.23 -8.31 6.70
N ALA A 115 25.27 -7.42 6.47
CA ALA A 115 25.21 -6.13 7.16
C ALA A 115 25.02 -6.31 8.68
N LEU A 116 24.12 -7.22 9.09
CA LEU A 116 23.92 -7.59 10.50
C LEU A 116 25.17 -8.26 11.11
N GLY A 117 25.80 -9.19 10.39
CA GLY A 117 27.03 -9.86 10.81
C GLY A 117 28.19 -8.89 11.00
N ALA A 118 28.36 -7.93 10.09
CA ALA A 118 29.36 -6.86 10.21
C ALA A 118 29.09 -5.95 11.42
N ALA A 119 27.82 -5.61 11.70
CA ALA A 119 27.48 -4.86 12.91
C ALA A 119 27.74 -5.66 14.20
N ALA A 120 27.39 -6.94 14.23
CA ALA A 120 27.70 -7.83 15.36
C ALA A 120 29.22 -7.98 15.56
N ALA A 121 29.99 -8.12 14.48
CA ALA A 121 31.44 -8.12 14.52
C ALA A 121 31.99 -6.79 15.10
N LEU A 122 31.44 -5.63 14.72
CA LEU A 122 31.84 -4.34 15.32
C LEU A 122 31.54 -4.25 16.82
N VAL A 123 30.43 -4.82 17.31
CA VAL A 123 30.11 -4.90 18.75
C VAL A 123 31.21 -5.64 19.53
N VAL A 124 31.86 -6.65 18.91
CA VAL A 124 32.91 -7.47 19.53
C VAL A 124 34.32 -6.86 19.31
N VAL A 125 34.63 -6.46 18.08
CA VAL A 125 35.96 -6.00 17.66
C VAL A 125 36.31 -4.64 18.24
N LEU A 126 35.37 -3.68 18.32
CA LEU A 126 35.69 -2.34 18.83
C LEU A 126 36.11 -2.36 20.32
N PRO A 127 35.39 -3.03 21.25
CA PRO A 127 35.86 -3.16 22.63
C PRO A 127 37.17 -3.93 22.78
N LEU A 128 37.47 -4.89 21.90
CA LEU A 128 38.76 -5.59 21.88
C LEU A 128 39.90 -4.68 21.42
N ALA A 129 39.67 -3.85 20.39
CA ALA A 129 40.62 -2.84 19.93
C ALA A 129 40.87 -1.77 21.00
N ASP A 130 39.82 -1.28 21.66
CA ASP A 130 39.93 -0.35 22.79
C ASP A 130 40.73 -0.97 23.94
N ARG A 131 40.42 -2.21 24.36
CA ARG A 131 41.19 -2.94 25.40
C ARG A 131 42.66 -3.10 25.02
N ARG A 132 43.00 -3.34 23.74
CA ARG A 132 44.39 -3.39 23.27
C ARG A 132 45.08 -2.03 23.35
N ARG A 133 44.41 -0.94 22.95
CA ARG A 133 44.91 0.45 23.07
C ARG A 133 45.10 0.86 24.53
N LEU A 134 44.23 0.41 25.43
CA LEU A 134 44.23 0.72 26.86
C LEU A 134 45.16 -0.17 27.71
N ARG A 135 46.01 -1.01 27.09
CA ARG A 135 47.05 -1.77 27.81
C ARG A 135 48.01 -0.87 28.58
N ARG A 136 48.33 0.32 28.03
CA ARG A 136 49.12 1.36 28.71
C ARG A 136 48.18 2.22 29.57
N ARG A 137 48.09 1.88 30.85
CA ARG A 137 47.25 2.56 31.87
C ARG A 137 48.12 3.19 32.94
N LEU A 138 47.64 4.30 33.51
CA LEU A 138 48.22 4.93 34.69
C LEU A 138 47.37 4.60 35.92
N THR A 139 47.99 4.61 37.10
CA THR A 139 47.31 4.46 38.39
C THR A 139 47.28 5.81 39.09
N VAL A 140 46.09 6.30 39.44
CA VAL A 140 45.89 7.56 40.17
C VAL A 140 44.91 7.27 41.32
N PRO A 141 45.39 6.94 42.54
CA PRO A 141 44.54 6.44 43.63
C PRO A 141 43.39 7.37 44.01
N GLY A 142 43.65 8.66 44.26
CA GLY A 142 42.59 9.62 44.62
C GLY A 142 41.52 9.80 43.53
N ALA A 143 41.88 9.63 42.25
CA ALA A 143 40.90 9.62 41.16
C ALA A 143 40.02 8.36 41.17
N GLN A 144 40.59 7.22 41.59
CA GLN A 144 39.87 5.95 41.76
C GLN A 144 38.88 6.02 42.93
N GLU A 145 39.27 6.66 44.03
CA GLU A 145 38.44 6.90 45.21
C GLU A 145 37.28 7.86 44.91
N ARG A 146 37.58 9.04 44.34
CA ARG A 146 36.53 10.00 43.94
C ARG A 146 35.57 9.43 42.90
N PHE A 147 36.07 8.60 41.98
CA PHE A 147 35.22 7.90 41.02
C PHE A 147 34.29 6.87 41.68
N VAL A 148 34.75 6.16 42.72
CA VAL A 148 33.93 5.22 43.49
C VAL A 148 32.80 5.96 44.23
N ASP A 149 33.13 7.05 44.91
CA ASP A 149 32.16 7.95 45.57
C ASP A 149 31.08 8.43 44.60
N LEU A 150 31.46 8.97 43.43
CA LEU A 150 30.51 9.39 42.39
C LEU A 150 29.66 8.24 41.81
N CYS A 151 30.24 7.03 41.67
CA CYS A 151 29.48 5.85 41.25
C CYS A 151 28.40 5.49 42.28
N ASP A 152 28.73 5.49 43.56
CA ASP A 152 27.83 5.06 44.62
C ASP A 152 26.69 6.08 44.84
N ARG A 153 26.98 7.38 44.76
CA ARG A 153 25.95 8.45 44.69
C ARG A 153 25.01 8.28 43.49
N SER A 154 25.52 7.75 42.38
CA SER A 154 24.76 7.45 41.16
C SER A 154 24.03 6.09 41.20
N GLY A 155 24.10 5.35 42.32
CA GLY A 155 23.49 4.03 42.47
C GLY A 155 24.22 2.90 41.72
N LEU A 156 25.45 3.13 41.24
CA LEU A 156 26.28 2.17 40.52
C LEU A 156 27.20 1.38 41.47
N ALA A 157 26.61 0.74 42.49
CA ALA A 157 27.35 0.00 43.50
C ALA A 157 27.69 -1.46 43.11
N ALA A 158 28.64 -2.05 43.84
CA ALA A 158 29.00 -3.48 43.83
C ALA A 158 29.18 -4.10 42.42
N ARG A 159 28.29 -5.01 42.00
CA ARG A 159 28.37 -5.72 40.70
C ARG A 159 28.14 -4.78 39.50
N HIS A 160 27.44 -3.67 39.69
CA HIS A 160 27.10 -2.70 38.65
C HIS A 160 28.13 -1.57 38.49
N ARG A 161 29.10 -1.45 39.43
CA ARG A 161 30.11 -0.40 39.39
C ARG A 161 30.99 -0.53 38.14
N PRO A 162 31.05 0.50 37.26
CA PRO A 162 31.96 0.49 36.11
C PRO A 162 33.43 0.47 36.56
N ARG A 163 34.32 0.06 35.67
CA ARG A 163 35.77 0.14 35.89
C ARG A 163 36.28 1.51 35.42
N LEU A 164 37.16 2.13 36.20
CA LEU A 164 37.93 3.29 35.75
C LEU A 164 39.23 2.82 35.09
N VAL A 165 39.63 3.47 34.01
CA VAL A 165 40.97 3.36 33.42
C VAL A 165 41.49 4.76 33.12
N VAL A 166 42.63 5.13 33.71
CA VAL A 166 43.34 6.37 33.34
C VAL A 166 44.23 6.04 32.15
N ALA A 167 43.92 6.62 30.99
CA ALA A 167 44.67 6.40 29.77
C ALA A 167 45.90 7.31 29.70
N ALA A 168 47.03 6.73 29.32
CA ALA A 168 48.23 7.48 28.98
C ALA A 168 48.02 8.37 27.74
N PRO A 169 48.84 9.42 27.53
CA PRO A 169 48.89 10.15 26.27
C PRO A 169 49.02 9.19 25.07
N PRO A 170 48.36 9.45 23.92
CA PRO A 170 47.76 10.73 23.52
C PRO A 170 46.23 10.84 23.72
N VAL A 171 45.61 10.07 24.64
CA VAL A 171 44.15 10.17 24.86
C VAL A 171 43.78 11.53 25.49
N ARG A 172 43.08 12.40 24.73
CA ARG A 172 42.72 13.77 25.14
C ARG A 172 41.27 13.95 25.62
N GLN A 173 40.40 12.96 25.41
CA GLN A 173 38.97 13.02 25.75
C GLN A 173 38.58 11.83 26.61
N ALA A 174 37.66 12.05 27.55
CA ALA A 174 37.01 10.97 28.28
C ALA A 174 36.04 10.23 27.35
N TYR A 175 35.85 8.94 27.61
CA TYR A 175 34.85 8.13 26.93
C TYR A 175 34.53 6.86 27.69
N THR A 176 33.29 6.39 27.54
CA THR A 176 32.86 5.08 28.02
C THR A 176 32.93 4.05 26.88
N THR A 177 33.46 2.86 27.18
CA THR A 177 33.53 1.69 26.30
C THR A 177 33.12 0.41 27.05
N GLY A 178 32.66 -0.62 26.34
CA GLY A 178 32.16 -1.85 26.94
C GLY A 178 31.72 -2.87 25.91
N GLY A 179 32.03 -4.15 26.14
CA GLY A 179 31.55 -5.27 25.34
C GLY A 179 30.21 -5.81 25.85
N VAL A 180 29.67 -6.80 25.14
CA VAL A 180 28.44 -7.51 25.56
C VAL A 180 28.62 -8.23 26.91
N VAL A 181 29.84 -8.69 27.18
CA VAL A 181 30.19 -9.41 28.42
C VAL A 181 31.21 -8.61 29.24
N GLY A 182 30.92 -8.45 30.53
CA GLY A 182 31.75 -7.76 31.51
C GLY A 182 31.24 -6.38 31.90
N ARG A 183 31.93 -5.73 32.85
CA ARG A 183 31.55 -4.40 33.34
C ARG A 183 31.94 -3.30 32.33
N PRO A 184 31.11 -2.26 32.14
CA PRO A 184 31.50 -1.06 31.39
C PRO A 184 32.78 -0.44 31.94
N THR A 185 33.56 0.20 31.08
CA THR A 185 34.80 0.88 31.43
C THR A 185 34.69 2.36 31.07
N VAL A 186 34.85 3.23 32.06
CA VAL A 186 35.02 4.67 31.88
C VAL A 186 36.52 4.95 31.74
N VAL A 187 36.88 5.63 30.66
CA VAL A 187 38.26 6.00 30.36
C VAL A 187 38.41 7.50 30.57
N LEU A 188 39.37 7.90 31.41
CA LEU A 188 39.71 9.31 31.63
C LEU A 188 41.12 9.62 31.06
N PRO A 189 41.32 10.80 30.43
CA PRO A 189 42.64 11.34 30.15
C PRO A 189 43.42 11.56 31.46
N ALA A 190 44.73 11.33 31.44
CA ALA A 190 45.62 11.60 32.57
C ALA A 190 45.41 13.02 33.17
N ALA A 191 45.30 14.06 32.33
CA ALA A 191 45.09 15.44 32.78
C ALA A 191 43.76 15.67 33.54
N VAL A 192 42.71 14.89 33.25
CA VAL A 192 41.45 14.95 34.00
C VAL A 192 41.58 14.15 35.30
N ALA A 193 42.18 12.96 35.24
CA ALA A 193 42.35 12.10 36.42
C ALA A 193 43.26 12.73 37.49
N VAL A 194 44.35 13.40 37.10
CA VAL A 194 45.22 14.10 38.06
C VAL A 194 44.46 15.24 38.76
N ALA A 195 43.54 15.92 38.06
CA ALA A 195 42.70 16.98 38.61
C ALA A 195 41.53 16.50 39.50
N HIS A 196 41.55 15.25 40.01
CA HIS A 196 40.53 14.69 40.90
C HIS A 196 40.23 15.51 42.17
N ALA A 197 41.21 16.29 42.65
CA ALA A 197 41.05 17.19 43.80
C ALA A 197 40.30 18.50 43.46
N ASP A 198 40.03 18.77 42.18
CA ASP A 198 39.22 19.90 41.71
C ASP A 198 37.84 19.39 41.22
N PRO A 199 36.79 19.50 42.04
CA PRO A 199 35.44 19.06 41.66
C PRO A 199 34.90 19.75 40.40
N ALA A 200 35.31 20.99 40.12
CA ALA A 200 34.87 21.73 38.93
C ALA A 200 35.51 21.19 37.63
N ARG A 201 36.58 20.39 37.72
CA ARG A 201 37.23 19.73 36.56
C ARG A 201 36.92 18.24 36.47
N PHE A 202 36.83 17.54 37.60
CA PHE A 202 36.66 16.08 37.63
C PHE A 202 35.19 15.64 37.59
N ASP A 203 34.39 16.08 38.56
CA ASP A 203 33.00 15.65 38.74
C ASP A 203 32.09 15.87 37.51
N PRO A 204 32.10 17.02 36.78
CA PRO A 204 31.26 17.19 35.58
C PRO A 204 31.58 16.18 34.48
N VAL A 205 32.87 15.82 34.31
CA VAL A 205 33.31 14.86 33.29
C VAL A 205 32.90 13.44 33.70
N VAL A 206 33.10 13.08 34.97
CA VAL A 206 32.70 11.75 35.47
C VAL A 206 31.18 11.60 35.46
N ALA A 207 30.40 12.61 35.91
CA ALA A 207 28.94 12.56 35.86
C ALA A 207 28.41 12.35 34.42
N HIS A 208 29.01 13.01 33.43
CA HIS A 208 28.69 12.80 32.02
C HIS A 208 28.98 11.36 31.55
N GLU A 209 30.14 10.78 31.91
CA GLU A 209 30.45 9.40 31.55
C GLU A 209 29.63 8.35 32.32
N LEU A 210 29.30 8.60 33.60
CA LEU A 210 28.39 7.74 34.36
C LEU A 210 26.97 7.76 33.78
N ALA A 211 26.52 8.86 33.18
CA ALA A 211 25.26 8.90 32.43
C ALA A 211 25.26 7.89 31.26
N HIS A 212 26.38 7.78 30.53
CA HIS A 212 26.54 6.80 29.46
C HIS A 212 26.49 5.35 29.97
N VAL A 213 26.90 5.09 31.21
CA VAL A 213 26.75 3.79 31.90
C VAL A 213 25.31 3.55 32.35
N LEU A 214 24.66 4.54 32.97
CA LEU A 214 23.28 4.48 33.45
C LEU A 214 22.25 4.30 32.32
N ALA A 215 22.53 4.81 31.12
CA ALA A 215 21.74 4.57 29.92
C ALA A 215 21.72 3.08 29.49
N ARG A 216 22.65 2.26 30.00
CA ARG A 216 22.82 0.81 29.74
C ARG A 216 22.97 0.45 28.25
N ASP A 217 23.52 1.34 27.44
CA ASP A 217 23.59 1.21 25.98
C ASP A 217 25.03 1.27 25.41
N VAL A 218 26.06 1.23 26.27
CA VAL A 218 27.47 1.42 25.91
C VAL A 218 27.95 0.54 24.74
N ALA A 219 27.61 -0.75 24.74
CA ALA A 219 28.00 -1.68 23.68
C ALA A 219 27.34 -1.32 22.33
N TRP A 220 26.05 -0.97 22.35
CA TRP A 220 25.30 -0.53 21.18
C TRP A 220 25.81 0.81 20.64
N ALA A 221 26.06 1.78 21.52
CA ALA A 221 26.66 3.06 21.16
C ALA A 221 28.03 2.87 20.49
N SER A 222 28.84 1.94 21.00
CA SER A 222 30.15 1.61 20.43
C SER A 222 30.02 1.04 19.01
N ALA A 223 29.09 0.11 18.78
CA ALA A 223 28.83 -0.43 17.44
C ALA A 223 28.33 0.65 16.46
N VAL A 224 27.40 1.52 16.87
CA VAL A 224 26.89 2.62 16.04
C VAL A 224 27.98 3.61 15.62
N ARG A 225 29.03 3.82 16.43
CA ARG A 225 30.21 4.64 16.03
C ARG A 225 30.94 4.02 14.82
N GLY A 226 31.05 2.70 14.75
CA GLY A 226 31.65 1.98 13.62
C GLY A 226 30.71 1.87 12.42
N LEU A 227 29.41 1.70 12.67
CA LEU A 227 28.36 1.46 11.68
C LEU A 227 28.28 2.55 10.60
N ILE A 228 28.64 3.81 10.91
CA ILE A 228 28.73 4.90 9.91
C ILE A 228 29.67 4.55 8.74
N TRP A 229 30.67 3.70 8.96
CA TRP A 229 31.65 3.28 7.95
C TRP A 229 31.27 2.02 7.18
N LEU A 230 30.15 1.35 7.47
CA LEU A 230 29.73 0.14 6.73
C LEU A 230 28.91 0.43 5.45
N PRO A 231 27.88 1.32 5.45
CA PRO A 231 27.01 1.49 4.30
C PRO A 231 27.70 1.96 3.02
N VAL A 232 28.63 2.92 3.13
CA VAL A 232 29.29 3.50 1.94
C VAL A 232 30.22 2.48 1.26
N PRO A 233 31.15 1.80 1.95
CA PRO A 233 31.93 0.72 1.35
C PRO A 233 31.08 -0.45 0.85
N ALA A 234 29.97 -0.81 1.51
CA ALA A 234 29.09 -1.88 1.04
C ALA A 234 28.46 -1.53 -0.33
N VAL A 235 27.97 -0.30 -0.50
CA VAL A 235 27.42 0.18 -1.77
C VAL A 235 28.51 0.35 -2.84
N LEU A 236 29.69 0.86 -2.46
CA LEU A 236 30.82 1.00 -3.38
C LEU A 236 31.35 -0.36 -3.86
N ALA A 237 31.51 -1.35 -2.97
CA ALA A 237 31.97 -2.68 -3.34
C ALA A 237 30.98 -3.41 -4.26
N ALA A 238 29.67 -3.26 -4.01
CA ALA A 238 28.63 -3.80 -4.88
C ALA A 238 28.53 -3.07 -6.24
N GLY A 239 29.07 -1.86 -6.37
CA GLY A 239 28.97 -1.04 -7.58
C GLY A 239 30.24 -0.93 -8.44
N LEU A 240 31.42 -0.95 -7.82
CA LEU A 240 32.71 -0.74 -8.50
C LEU A 240 32.96 -1.77 -9.61
N LEU A 241 32.49 -3.01 -9.44
CA LEU A 241 32.70 -4.11 -10.39
C LEU A 241 32.05 -3.84 -11.76
N GLU A 242 30.78 -3.39 -11.78
CA GLU A 242 30.05 -3.14 -13.05
C GLU A 242 30.53 -1.85 -13.73
N VAL A 243 30.80 -0.79 -12.96
CA VAL A 243 31.28 0.50 -13.51
C VAL A 243 32.65 0.34 -14.16
N ALA A 244 33.58 -0.37 -13.51
CA ALA A 244 34.94 -0.54 -14.01
C ALA A 244 35.02 -1.43 -15.28
N LEU A 245 34.10 -2.37 -15.45
CA LEU A 245 34.13 -3.34 -16.53
C LEU A 245 33.23 -2.98 -17.72
N PHE A 246 32.08 -2.34 -17.49
CA PHE A 246 31.02 -2.23 -18.50
C PHE A 246 30.29 -0.87 -18.58
N GLY A 247 30.65 0.09 -17.73
CA GLY A 247 30.06 1.44 -17.76
C GLY A 247 28.67 1.56 -17.11
N LEU A 248 28.08 2.75 -17.22
CA LEU A 248 26.84 3.11 -16.52
C LEU A 248 25.60 2.84 -17.36
N ASN A 249 24.68 2.02 -16.86
CA ASN A 249 23.33 1.87 -17.42
C ASN A 249 22.26 2.46 -16.49
N ALA A 250 21.11 2.85 -17.05
CA ALA A 250 20.06 3.58 -16.31
C ALA A 250 19.49 2.77 -15.11
N THR A 251 19.36 1.46 -15.27
CA THR A 251 18.85 0.51 -14.27
C THR A 251 19.80 0.34 -13.09
N TYR A 252 21.11 0.31 -13.38
CA TYR A 252 22.17 0.30 -12.39
C TYR A 252 22.25 1.66 -11.65
N LEU A 253 22.12 2.78 -12.38
CA LEU A 253 22.12 4.13 -11.80
C LEU A 253 20.96 4.36 -10.81
N THR A 254 19.74 3.83 -11.07
CA THR A 254 18.64 3.94 -10.10
C THR A 254 18.87 3.10 -8.85
N ALA A 255 19.40 1.87 -8.98
CA ALA A 255 19.78 1.04 -7.84
C ALA A 255 20.90 1.67 -7.00
N LEU A 256 21.96 2.17 -7.64
CA LEU A 256 23.08 2.86 -6.99
C LEU A 256 22.60 4.14 -6.29
N GLY A 257 21.75 4.94 -6.95
CA GLY A 257 21.14 6.13 -6.37
C GLY A 257 20.32 5.81 -5.14
N ARG A 258 19.42 4.82 -5.21
CA ARG A 258 18.64 4.34 -4.06
C ARG A 258 19.55 3.90 -2.93
N ALA A 259 20.46 2.96 -3.18
CA ALA A 259 21.36 2.40 -2.17
C ALA A 259 22.23 3.49 -1.50
N THR A 260 22.68 4.49 -2.27
CA THR A 260 23.40 5.66 -1.76
C THR A 260 22.52 6.49 -0.81
N VAL A 261 21.27 6.78 -1.17
CA VAL A 261 20.35 7.53 -0.28
C VAL A 261 20.07 6.73 1.01
N VAL A 262 19.84 5.42 0.91
CA VAL A 262 19.69 4.52 2.08
C VAL A 262 20.92 4.63 2.99
N ALA A 263 22.12 4.49 2.42
CA ALA A 263 23.39 4.54 3.15
C ALA A 263 23.64 5.89 3.84
N VAL A 264 23.44 7.01 3.13
CA VAL A 264 23.60 8.37 3.68
C VAL A 264 22.59 8.63 4.79
N SER A 265 21.32 8.26 4.60
CA SER A 265 20.30 8.39 5.65
C SER A 265 20.67 7.58 6.90
N THR A 266 21.10 6.32 6.78
CA THR A 266 21.58 5.50 7.90
C THR A 266 22.77 6.16 8.63
N ALA A 267 23.74 6.72 7.91
CA ALA A 267 24.87 7.42 8.52
C ALA A 267 24.44 8.69 9.28
N LEU A 268 23.52 9.48 8.73
CA LEU A 268 22.96 10.68 9.38
C LEU A 268 22.13 10.34 10.62
N LEU A 269 21.37 9.24 10.58
CA LEU A 269 20.60 8.70 11.70
C LEU A 269 21.51 8.23 12.83
N ALA A 270 22.56 7.46 12.52
CA ALA A 270 23.58 7.02 13.47
C ALA A 270 24.28 8.22 14.15
N ALA A 271 24.69 9.23 13.37
CA ALA A 271 25.28 10.45 13.92
C ALA A 271 24.27 11.25 14.76
N GLY A 272 22.99 11.29 14.35
CA GLY A 272 21.90 11.92 15.10
C GLY A 272 21.59 11.25 16.44
N LEU A 273 21.61 9.91 16.48
CA LEU A 273 21.49 9.12 17.70
C LEU A 273 22.61 9.44 18.67
N LEU A 274 23.87 9.41 18.21
CA LEU A 274 25.03 9.73 19.05
C LEU A 274 24.93 11.16 19.61
N ARG A 275 24.62 12.16 18.77
CA ARG A 275 24.41 13.55 19.23
C ARG A 275 23.27 13.69 20.25
N ARG A 276 22.23 12.86 20.17
CA ARG A 276 21.15 12.86 21.17
C ARG A 276 21.61 12.25 22.49
N ARG A 277 22.34 11.14 22.44
CA ARG A 277 22.93 10.47 23.62
C ARG A 277 23.82 11.41 24.43
N GLU A 278 24.67 12.19 23.75
CA GLU A 278 25.48 13.25 24.39
C GLU A 278 24.62 14.28 25.14
N ARG A 279 23.47 14.69 24.57
CA ARG A 279 22.55 15.65 25.22
C ARG A 279 21.76 15.06 26.39
N GLU A 280 21.53 13.75 26.42
CA GLU A 280 20.95 13.09 27.60
C GLU A 280 22.00 13.02 28.73
N ALA A 281 23.26 12.73 28.39
CA ALA A 281 24.37 12.73 29.35
C ALA A 281 24.70 14.13 29.91
N ASP A 282 24.64 15.17 29.07
CA ASP A 282 24.73 16.58 29.49
C ASP A 282 23.60 16.95 30.46
N ARG A 283 22.37 16.50 30.19
CA ARG A 283 21.21 16.73 31.08
C ARG A 283 21.32 15.98 32.40
N TYR A 284 21.88 14.77 32.42
CA TYR A 284 22.15 14.06 33.67
C TYR A 284 23.19 14.79 34.53
N ALA A 285 24.31 15.22 33.93
CA ALA A 285 25.33 16.00 34.62
C ALA A 285 24.77 17.34 35.14
N ALA A 286 23.92 18.03 34.36
CA ALA A 286 23.23 19.23 34.81
C ALA A 286 22.29 18.96 36.01
N GLY A 287 21.50 17.88 35.96
CA GLY A 287 20.64 17.44 37.07
C GLY A 287 21.42 17.02 38.32
N ALA A 288 22.68 16.61 38.17
CA ALA A 288 23.62 16.33 39.25
C ALA A 288 24.33 17.61 39.78
N GLY A 289 23.85 18.80 39.45
CA GLY A 289 24.41 20.09 39.89
C GLY A 289 25.60 20.60 39.08
N GLN A 290 26.06 19.87 38.05
CA GLN A 290 27.32 20.16 37.36
C GLN A 290 27.18 21.04 36.10
N ALA A 291 26.05 21.71 35.92
CA ALA A 291 25.73 22.47 34.69
C ALA A 291 26.75 23.58 34.38
N GLY A 292 27.09 24.42 35.37
CA GLY A 292 28.02 25.54 35.20
C GLY A 292 29.44 25.09 34.91
N HIS A 293 29.96 24.14 35.70
CA HIS A 293 31.30 23.57 35.52
C HIS A 293 31.44 22.88 34.16
N LEU A 294 30.45 22.07 33.74
CA LEU A 294 30.45 21.42 32.44
C LEU A 294 30.41 22.44 31.28
N ALA A 295 29.61 23.50 31.40
CA ALA A 295 29.57 24.56 30.40
C ALA A 295 30.92 25.29 30.26
N ALA A 296 31.60 25.61 31.36
CA ALA A 296 32.93 26.22 31.35
C ALA A 296 33.98 25.32 30.66
N LEU A 297 34.00 24.02 30.99
CA LEU A 297 34.90 23.04 30.37
C LEU A 297 34.66 22.85 28.86
N LEU A 298 33.42 23.01 28.40
CA LEU A 298 33.07 22.95 26.98
C LEU A 298 33.52 24.21 26.22
N LEU A 299 33.36 25.40 26.82
CA LEU A 299 33.77 26.67 26.23
C LEU A 299 35.30 26.81 26.14
N ALA A 300 36.04 26.28 27.11
CA ALA A 300 37.51 26.24 27.11
C ALA A 300 38.14 25.35 26.01
N ARG A 301 37.34 24.64 25.19
CA ARG A 301 37.78 23.68 24.17
C ARG A 301 37.38 24.06 22.74
N THR A 302 37.08 25.33 22.49
CA THR A 302 36.52 25.84 21.22
C THR A 302 37.53 25.92 20.07
N VAL A 303 37.85 24.78 19.44
CA VAL A 303 38.42 24.75 18.08
C VAL A 303 37.31 24.42 17.08
N GLY A 304 36.91 25.41 16.28
CA GLY A 304 35.71 25.33 15.43
C GLY A 304 35.84 24.34 14.25
N PRO A 305 34.96 23.33 14.13
CA PRO A 305 34.94 22.45 12.96
C PRO A 305 34.31 23.13 11.74
N THR A 306 34.88 22.93 10.56
CA THR A 306 34.36 23.47 9.30
C THR A 306 32.92 22.99 8.99
N ARG A 307 32.12 23.82 8.30
CA ARG A 307 30.68 23.57 8.05
C ARG A 307 30.37 22.15 7.56
N ARG A 308 31.17 21.59 6.62
CA ARG A 308 30.97 20.23 6.09
C ARG A 308 31.16 19.11 7.13
N ARG A 309 32.02 19.30 8.15
CA ARG A 309 32.21 18.30 9.23
C ARG A 309 31.03 18.22 10.22
N ARG A 310 30.13 19.20 10.25
CA ARG A 310 29.03 19.26 11.25
C ARG A 310 27.95 18.18 11.11
N LEU A 311 27.64 17.71 9.89
CA LEU A 311 26.52 16.77 9.69
C LEU A 311 26.81 15.34 10.18
N LEU A 312 28.04 14.86 9.97
CA LEU A 312 28.51 13.54 10.44
C LEU A 312 29.21 13.61 11.81
N ALA A 313 29.28 14.80 12.43
CA ALA A 313 29.83 14.97 13.77
C ALA A 313 29.04 14.13 14.80
N ARG A 314 29.75 13.23 15.49
CA ARG A 314 29.18 12.32 16.50
C ARG A 314 28.82 13.04 17.80
N HIS A 315 29.61 14.05 18.16
CA HIS A 315 29.35 14.94 19.29
C HIS A 315 28.73 16.25 18.76
N PRO A 316 27.78 16.88 19.49
CA PRO A 316 27.35 18.23 19.19
C PRO A 316 28.50 19.23 19.40
N ASP A 317 28.41 20.38 18.72
CA ASP A 317 29.35 21.50 18.86
C ASP A 317 29.47 21.95 20.34
N PRO A 318 30.69 22.17 20.90
CA PRO A 318 30.85 22.48 22.33
C PRO A 318 30.09 23.73 22.79
N ALA A 319 30.05 24.79 21.98
CA ALA A 319 29.29 25.99 22.30
C ALA A 319 27.78 25.72 22.28
N ALA A 320 27.32 24.88 21.35
CA ALA A 320 25.91 24.45 21.33
C ALA A 320 25.54 23.54 22.52
N ARG A 321 26.48 22.79 23.10
CA ARG A 321 26.28 22.03 24.35
C ARG A 321 26.22 22.96 25.56
N ALA A 322 27.18 23.88 25.69
CA ALA A 322 27.18 24.89 26.75
C ALA A 322 25.89 25.73 26.75
N ALA A 323 25.46 26.22 25.57
CA ALA A 323 24.20 26.95 25.42
C ALA A 323 22.94 26.11 25.70
N ALA A 324 23.00 24.78 25.59
CA ALA A 324 21.89 23.89 25.93
C ALA A 324 21.81 23.60 27.43
N LEU A 325 22.93 23.63 28.17
CA LEU A 325 22.97 23.50 29.63
C LEU A 325 22.33 24.71 30.33
N ALA A 326 22.36 25.89 29.70
CA ALA A 326 21.76 27.13 30.20
C ALA A 326 20.26 27.29 29.87
N ARG A 327 19.60 26.31 29.23
CA ARG A 327 18.19 26.41 28.80
C ARG A 327 17.34 25.31 29.43
N PRO A 328 16.05 25.56 29.71
CA PRO A 328 15.13 24.49 30.08
C PRO A 328 15.09 23.42 28.99
N ALA A 329 15.06 22.15 29.40
CA ALA A 329 15.23 21.01 28.50
C ALA A 329 14.15 20.99 27.39
N ASP A 330 14.61 20.85 26.14
CA ASP A 330 13.72 20.65 24.99
C ASP A 330 12.82 19.42 25.23
N PRO A 331 11.48 19.54 25.13
CA PRO A 331 10.58 18.44 25.44
C PRO A 331 10.77 17.29 24.44
N PRO A 332 10.79 16.03 24.91
CA PRO A 332 11.20 14.88 24.11
C PRO A 332 10.31 14.68 22.87
N GLY A 333 10.93 14.43 21.71
CA GLY A 333 10.21 14.22 20.44
C GLY A 333 9.94 15.50 19.64
N GLY A 334 11.01 16.19 19.23
CA GLY A 334 10.92 17.33 18.30
C GLY A 334 10.73 16.90 16.84
N LEU A 335 10.70 17.89 15.93
CA LEU A 335 10.53 17.71 14.48
C LEU A 335 11.56 16.74 13.87
N THR A 336 12.83 16.93 14.20
CA THR A 336 13.94 16.09 13.74
C THR A 336 13.83 14.65 14.20
N HIS A 337 13.22 14.41 15.36
CA HIS A 337 12.94 13.06 15.86
C HIS A 337 11.84 12.39 15.05
N GLY A 338 10.73 13.09 14.82
CA GLY A 338 9.65 12.58 13.98
C GLY A 338 10.13 12.26 12.56
N LEU A 339 10.91 13.16 11.95
CA LEU A 339 11.48 13.00 10.61
C LEU A 339 12.36 11.75 10.51
N ALA A 340 13.25 11.54 11.49
CA ALA A 340 14.07 10.33 11.56
C ALA A 340 13.24 9.05 11.62
N VAL A 341 12.20 9.01 12.46
CA VAL A 341 11.34 7.83 12.61
C VAL A 341 10.51 7.57 11.35
N GLY A 342 9.88 8.60 10.78
CA GLY A 342 9.08 8.49 9.56
C GLY A 342 9.92 8.00 8.38
N ALA A 343 11.14 8.53 8.23
CA ALA A 343 12.05 8.11 7.17
C ALA A 343 12.49 6.65 7.33
N VAL A 344 12.92 6.22 8.53
CA VAL A 344 13.31 4.82 8.77
C VAL A 344 12.16 3.85 8.56
N ALA A 345 10.95 4.20 9.01
CA ALA A 345 9.80 3.32 8.87
C ALA A 345 9.41 3.10 7.40
N MET A 346 9.34 4.18 6.60
CA MET A 346 9.06 4.04 5.16
C MET A 346 10.19 3.32 4.42
N LEU A 347 11.44 3.59 4.78
CA LEU A 347 12.61 2.94 4.20
C LEU A 347 12.61 1.41 4.44
N ALA A 348 12.33 1.01 5.68
CA ALA A 348 12.25 -0.40 6.06
C ALA A 348 11.02 -1.08 5.46
N MET A 349 9.86 -0.40 5.43
CA MET A 349 8.65 -0.86 4.73
C MET A 349 8.91 -1.13 3.25
N GLY A 350 9.49 -0.16 2.52
CA GLY A 350 9.83 -0.31 1.10
C GLY A 350 11.00 -1.24 0.80
N SER A 351 11.77 -1.66 1.81
CA SER A 351 12.81 -2.69 1.70
C SER A 351 12.25 -4.08 1.98
N ALA A 352 11.33 -4.20 2.95
CA ALA A 352 10.59 -5.42 3.23
C ALA A 352 9.64 -5.81 2.08
N ASP A 353 8.91 -4.84 1.50
CA ASP A 353 8.08 -5.06 0.30
C ASP A 353 8.90 -5.64 -0.87
N ALA A 354 10.05 -5.03 -1.17
CA ALA A 354 10.94 -5.51 -2.23
C ALA A 354 11.52 -6.90 -1.94
N LEU A 355 11.95 -7.17 -0.70
CA LEU A 355 12.49 -8.47 -0.31
C LEU A 355 11.43 -9.58 -0.38
N VAL A 356 10.21 -9.33 0.11
CA VAL A 356 9.12 -10.31 0.08
C VAL A 356 8.61 -10.52 -1.34
N ARG A 357 8.59 -9.47 -2.19
CA ARG A 357 8.25 -9.61 -3.61
C ARG A 357 9.20 -10.54 -4.34
N ASP A 358 10.49 -10.33 -4.16
CA ASP A 358 11.49 -11.14 -4.87
C ASP A 358 11.52 -12.57 -4.29
N LEU A 359 11.44 -12.76 -2.97
CA LEU A 359 11.39 -14.11 -2.37
C LEU A 359 10.09 -14.90 -2.68
N PHE A 360 8.95 -14.23 -2.78
CA PHE A 360 7.62 -14.86 -2.81
C PHE A 360 6.73 -14.31 -3.93
N LEU A 361 7.26 -14.12 -5.14
CA LEU A 361 6.58 -13.44 -6.25
C LEU A 361 5.12 -13.91 -6.47
N THR A 362 4.88 -15.22 -6.49
CA THR A 362 3.53 -15.82 -6.68
C THR A 362 2.58 -15.61 -5.51
N ALA A 363 3.10 -15.33 -4.32
CA ALA A 363 2.34 -15.04 -3.10
C ALA A 363 2.49 -13.57 -2.66
N HIS A 364 3.06 -12.70 -3.50
CA HIS A 364 3.34 -11.31 -3.14
C HIS A 364 2.06 -10.57 -2.77
N ALA A 365 0.96 -10.80 -3.49
CA ALA A 365 -0.34 -10.19 -3.20
C ALA A 365 -0.91 -10.55 -1.81
N THR A 366 -0.56 -11.72 -1.26
CA THR A 366 -1.06 -12.20 0.04
C THR A 366 -0.08 -11.97 1.20
N VAL A 367 1.23 -11.97 0.94
CA VAL A 367 2.28 -11.86 1.98
C VAL A 367 3.00 -10.51 1.97
N GLY A 368 3.23 -9.91 0.80
CA GLY A 368 4.04 -8.70 0.60
C GLY A 368 3.51 -7.47 1.32
N PRO A 369 2.35 -6.92 0.89
CA PRO A 369 1.71 -5.79 1.55
C PRO A 369 1.57 -5.95 3.08
N PRO A 370 1.06 -7.07 3.64
CA PRO A 370 1.00 -7.23 5.10
C PRO A 370 2.35 -7.15 5.79
N VAL A 371 3.38 -7.86 5.30
CA VAL A 371 4.71 -7.85 5.94
C VAL A 371 5.33 -6.45 5.90
N ALA A 372 5.27 -5.78 4.74
CA ALA A 372 5.80 -4.44 4.57
C ALA A 372 5.12 -3.42 5.50
N VAL A 373 3.78 -3.43 5.51
CA VAL A 373 2.94 -2.57 6.36
C VAL A 373 3.20 -2.83 7.85
N CYS A 374 3.32 -4.10 8.26
CA CYS A 374 3.69 -4.49 9.63
C CYS A 374 5.05 -3.94 10.04
N VAL A 375 6.09 -4.07 9.20
CA VAL A 375 7.43 -3.52 9.48
C VAL A 375 7.37 -2.00 9.66
N GLY A 376 6.72 -1.28 8.72
CA GLY A 376 6.56 0.18 8.81
C GLY A 376 5.81 0.61 10.08
N ALA A 377 4.67 -0.01 10.36
CA ALA A 377 3.85 0.28 11.54
C ALA A 377 4.60 0.02 12.85
N VAL A 378 5.25 -1.14 12.99
CA VAL A 378 6.01 -1.48 14.21
C VAL A 378 7.15 -0.48 14.44
N LEU A 379 7.89 -0.09 13.40
CA LEU A 379 9.00 0.87 13.54
C LEU A 379 8.52 2.30 13.86
N LEU A 380 7.41 2.77 13.26
CA LEU A 380 6.79 4.04 13.66
C LEU A 380 6.43 4.04 15.16
N ASN A 381 5.75 2.99 15.61
CA ASN A 381 5.24 2.90 16.97
C ASN A 381 6.37 2.76 18.00
N LEU A 382 7.36 1.91 17.76
CA LEU A 382 8.57 1.80 18.58
C LEU A 382 9.38 3.10 18.60
N GLY A 383 9.42 3.84 17.48
CA GLY A 383 10.13 5.10 17.35
C GLY A 383 9.45 6.31 18.01
N LEU A 384 8.12 6.30 18.13
CA LEU A 384 7.33 7.44 18.62
C LEU A 384 6.78 7.22 20.02
N LEU A 385 6.10 6.11 20.27
CA LEU A 385 5.31 5.93 21.49
C LEU A 385 6.14 6.06 22.79
N PRO A 386 7.38 5.55 22.92
CA PRO A 386 8.17 5.75 24.14
C PRO A 386 8.42 7.24 24.42
N VAL A 387 8.68 8.01 23.37
CA VAL A 387 9.02 9.43 23.43
C VAL A 387 7.79 10.27 23.75
N LEU A 388 6.66 9.94 23.13
CA LEU A 388 5.38 10.61 23.35
C LEU A 388 4.80 10.32 24.75
N VAL A 389 4.98 9.10 25.28
CA VAL A 389 4.63 8.76 26.67
C VAL A 389 5.44 9.61 27.65
N ARG A 390 6.76 9.77 27.44
CA ARG A 390 7.58 10.65 28.28
C ARG A 390 7.18 12.13 28.16
N ARG A 391 6.86 12.58 26.95
CA ARG A 391 6.33 13.93 26.70
C ARG A 391 5.01 14.18 27.44
N ALA A 392 4.12 13.17 27.49
CA ALA A 392 2.85 13.24 28.20
C ALA A 392 3.06 13.26 29.72
N ALA A 393 3.99 12.44 30.24
CA ALA A 393 4.32 12.39 31.67
C ALA A 393 4.93 13.72 32.15
N ALA A 394 5.69 14.41 31.29
CA ALA A 394 6.22 15.75 31.55
C ALA A 394 5.21 16.89 31.29
N GLY A 395 3.95 16.60 30.97
CA GLY A 395 2.91 17.61 30.69
C GLY A 395 3.15 18.48 29.44
N ALA A 396 4.13 18.14 28.60
CA ALA A 396 4.64 19.05 27.58
C ALA A 396 3.74 19.15 26.33
N GLY A 397 3.46 20.38 25.89
CA GLY A 397 2.69 20.68 24.67
C GLY A 397 3.46 20.43 23.37
N GLY A 398 3.06 21.08 22.26
CA GLY A 398 3.86 21.08 21.00
C GLY A 398 3.90 19.77 20.20
N TRP A 399 2.93 18.89 20.42
CA TRP A 399 2.77 17.56 19.78
C TRP A 399 2.90 17.55 18.26
N TRP A 400 2.41 18.61 17.61
CA TRP A 400 2.42 18.76 16.16
C TRP A 400 3.84 18.62 15.56
N ARG A 401 4.90 19.00 16.29
CA ARG A 401 6.28 18.90 15.79
C ARG A 401 6.67 17.44 15.52
N SER A 402 6.32 16.51 16.40
CA SER A 402 6.54 15.07 16.14
C SER A 402 5.73 14.59 14.94
N VAL A 403 4.43 14.95 14.88
CA VAL A 403 3.50 14.50 13.83
C VAL A 403 3.92 15.00 12.44
N VAL A 404 4.20 16.30 12.29
CA VAL A 404 4.69 16.89 11.04
C VAL A 404 6.07 16.32 10.67
N GLY A 405 6.93 16.07 11.65
CA GLY A 405 8.22 15.40 11.42
C GLY A 405 8.02 14.04 10.76
N VAL A 406 7.19 13.18 11.37
CA VAL A 406 6.88 11.84 10.83
C VAL A 406 6.30 11.94 9.43
N ALA A 407 5.32 12.82 9.21
CA ALA A 407 4.69 13.05 7.91
C ALA A 407 5.73 13.38 6.84
N VAL A 408 6.59 14.37 7.10
CA VAL A 408 7.63 14.83 6.16
C VAL A 408 8.69 13.75 5.92
N GLY A 409 9.17 13.08 6.96
CA GLY A 409 10.19 12.03 6.81
C GLY A 409 9.68 10.81 6.03
N PHE A 410 8.44 10.41 6.29
CA PHE A 410 7.78 9.29 5.60
C PHE A 410 7.45 9.67 4.15
N ALA A 411 6.89 10.86 3.90
CA ALA A 411 6.61 11.38 2.57
C ALA A 411 7.88 11.52 1.71
N ALA A 412 8.93 12.16 2.22
CA ALA A 412 10.18 12.34 1.48
C ALA A 412 10.84 11.00 1.11
N THR A 413 10.74 10.00 1.98
CA THR A 413 11.27 8.67 1.72
C THR A 413 10.39 7.90 0.72
N ALA A 414 9.07 8.06 0.77
CA ALA A 414 8.14 7.49 -0.22
C ALA A 414 8.34 8.12 -1.61
N PHE A 415 8.57 9.43 -1.69
CA PHE A 415 8.96 10.13 -2.92
C PHE A 415 10.23 9.52 -3.52
N VAL A 416 11.31 9.43 -2.73
CA VAL A 416 12.59 8.83 -3.17
C VAL A 416 12.40 7.39 -3.61
N ALA A 417 11.63 6.57 -2.88
CA ALA A 417 11.38 5.18 -3.24
C ALA A 417 10.56 5.02 -4.53
N THR A 418 9.76 6.02 -4.89
CA THR A 418 8.94 6.04 -6.12
C THR A 418 9.74 6.55 -7.33
N VAL A 419 10.59 7.57 -7.14
CA VAL A 419 11.47 8.12 -8.19
C VAL A 419 12.68 7.20 -8.47
N LEU A 420 13.16 6.49 -7.45
CA LEU A 420 14.24 5.50 -7.52
C LEU A 420 13.68 4.10 -7.16
N PRO A 421 12.84 3.51 -8.03
CA PRO A 421 12.28 2.18 -7.81
C PRO A 421 13.37 1.11 -7.82
N VAL A 422 13.08 -0.04 -7.22
CA VAL A 422 13.96 -1.22 -7.33
C VAL A 422 13.90 -1.72 -8.77
N PRO A 423 15.03 -1.90 -9.48
CA PRO A 423 15.02 -2.51 -10.81
C PRO A 423 14.20 -3.80 -10.89
N GLY A 424 13.46 -3.97 -11.98
CA GLY A 424 12.59 -5.14 -12.18
C GLY A 424 11.30 -5.12 -11.36
N SER A 425 10.99 -4.06 -10.59
CA SER A 425 9.72 -3.97 -9.85
C SER A 425 8.48 -3.75 -10.72
N SER A 426 8.68 -3.41 -12.00
CA SER A 426 7.66 -3.25 -13.03
C SER A 426 8.18 -3.81 -14.36
N ALA A 427 7.34 -4.56 -15.07
CA ALA A 427 7.69 -5.15 -16.37
C ALA A 427 7.80 -4.11 -17.53
N LEU A 428 7.65 -2.82 -17.20
CA LEU A 428 7.86 -1.70 -18.11
C LEU A 428 8.76 -0.66 -17.41
N PRO A 429 9.73 -0.05 -18.13
CA PRO A 429 10.68 0.92 -17.58
C PRO A 429 10.11 2.34 -17.51
N VAL A 430 8.80 2.47 -17.26
CA VAL A 430 8.17 3.78 -17.07
C VAL A 430 8.65 4.32 -15.72
N ARG A 431 9.54 5.32 -15.75
CA ARG A 431 9.80 6.17 -14.59
C ARG A 431 8.46 6.72 -14.13
N ALA A 432 8.08 6.47 -12.88
CA ALA A 432 6.93 7.14 -12.28
C ALA A 432 7.13 8.65 -12.44
N GLU A 433 6.16 9.32 -13.07
CA GLU A 433 6.26 10.75 -13.31
C GLU A 433 6.39 11.51 -11.98
N VAL A 434 7.05 12.67 -11.98
CA VAL A 434 7.21 13.45 -10.75
C VAL A 434 5.87 13.77 -10.05
N PRO A 435 4.76 14.10 -10.76
CA PRO A 435 3.43 14.25 -10.14
C PRO A 435 2.94 12.98 -9.44
N VAL A 436 3.15 11.80 -10.03
CA VAL A 436 2.81 10.50 -9.43
C VAL A 436 3.55 10.31 -8.11
N ALA A 437 4.87 10.52 -8.12
CA ALA A 437 5.68 10.40 -6.90
C ALA A 437 5.27 11.41 -5.82
N MET A 438 4.86 12.63 -6.19
CA MET A 438 4.35 13.65 -5.28
C MET A 438 3.01 13.26 -4.64
N ILE A 439 2.07 12.70 -5.41
CA ILE A 439 0.77 12.21 -4.90
C ILE A 439 0.98 11.06 -3.90
N VAL A 440 1.81 10.07 -4.26
CA VAL A 440 2.14 8.94 -3.38
C VAL A 440 2.81 9.44 -2.10
N ALA A 441 3.77 10.37 -2.20
CA ALA A 441 4.43 10.98 -1.05
C ALA A 441 3.46 11.74 -0.13
N ALA A 442 2.55 12.55 -0.69
CA ALA A 442 1.56 13.30 0.09
C ALA A 442 0.63 12.37 0.87
N LEU A 443 0.10 11.33 0.21
CA LEU A 443 -0.77 10.33 0.85
C LEU A 443 -0.01 9.51 1.90
N ALA A 444 1.22 9.10 1.61
CA ALA A 444 2.12 8.43 2.56
C ALA A 444 2.36 9.28 3.82
N GLY A 445 2.65 10.57 3.65
CA GLY A 445 2.87 11.51 4.74
C GLY A 445 1.62 11.71 5.59
N LEU A 446 0.45 11.83 4.97
CA LEU A 446 -0.83 11.94 5.67
C LEU A 446 -1.13 10.70 6.52
N LEU A 447 -1.02 9.49 5.96
CA LEU A 447 -1.25 8.24 6.70
C LEU A 447 -0.25 8.09 7.86
N ALA A 448 1.03 8.42 7.66
CA ALA A 448 2.03 8.39 8.72
C ALA A 448 1.76 9.45 9.82
N ALA A 449 1.24 10.63 9.45
CA ALA A 449 0.78 11.63 10.41
C ALA A 449 -0.39 11.10 11.26
N SER A 450 -1.31 10.34 10.66
CA SER A 450 -2.42 9.70 11.36
C SER A 450 -1.95 8.68 12.40
N VAL A 451 -0.99 7.81 12.04
CA VAL A 451 -0.36 6.88 12.99
C VAL A 451 0.33 7.64 14.13
N ALA A 452 1.08 8.70 13.83
CA ALA A 452 1.72 9.54 14.84
C ALA A 452 0.68 10.23 15.76
N GLY A 453 -0.44 10.69 15.22
CA GLY A 453 -1.57 11.24 15.99
C GLY A 453 -2.18 10.21 16.94
N LEU A 454 -2.38 8.98 16.49
CA LEU A 454 -2.84 7.90 17.34
C LEU A 454 -1.84 7.59 18.46
N CYS A 455 -0.54 7.59 18.17
CA CYS A 455 0.50 7.45 19.21
C CYS A 455 0.41 8.55 20.27
N VAL A 456 0.05 9.80 19.90
CA VAL A 456 -0.18 10.89 20.87
C VAL A 456 -1.38 10.62 21.77
N LEU A 457 -2.49 10.12 21.21
CA LEU A 457 -3.66 9.74 22.01
C LEU A 457 -3.35 8.61 22.98
N LEU A 458 -2.74 7.53 22.49
CA LEU A 458 -2.35 6.38 23.32
C LEU A 458 -1.35 6.79 24.40
N ALA A 459 -0.36 7.65 24.09
CA ALA A 459 0.58 8.18 25.08
C ALA A 459 -0.11 8.95 26.22
N ARG A 460 -1.10 9.80 25.89
CA ARG A 460 -1.88 10.53 26.90
C ARG A 460 -2.73 9.58 27.76
N LEU A 461 -3.36 8.58 27.15
CA LEU A 461 -4.16 7.57 27.86
C LEU A 461 -3.30 6.72 28.82
N VAL A 462 -2.10 6.32 28.42
CA VAL A 462 -1.15 5.59 29.28
C VAL A 462 -0.75 6.40 30.51
N VAL A 463 -0.47 7.70 30.34
CA VAL A 463 -0.05 8.56 31.45
C VAL A 463 -1.21 8.87 32.40
N ALA A 464 -2.41 9.14 31.86
CA ALA A 464 -3.59 9.42 32.67
C ALA A 464 -4.04 8.25 33.58
N ARG A 465 -3.61 7.01 33.29
CA ARG A 465 -4.03 5.79 33.99
C ARG A 465 -3.25 5.42 35.25
N ARG A 466 -2.18 6.16 35.59
CA ARG A 466 -1.11 5.78 36.55
C ARG A 466 -0.38 4.47 36.15
N PRO A 467 0.94 4.50 35.88
CA PRO A 467 1.64 3.35 35.31
C PRO A 467 2.02 2.31 36.37
N GLY A 468 1.27 1.20 36.45
CA GLY A 468 1.57 0.06 37.32
C GLY A 468 2.17 -1.15 36.59
N SER A 469 1.37 -1.82 35.74
CA SER A 469 1.73 -3.13 35.18
C SER A 469 2.50 -3.06 33.85
N VAL A 470 3.48 -3.97 33.69
CA VAL A 470 4.23 -4.14 32.42
C VAL A 470 3.29 -4.53 31.28
N GLY A 471 2.26 -5.33 31.56
CA GLY A 471 1.23 -5.75 30.59
C GLY A 471 0.52 -4.58 29.91
N TRP A 472 0.20 -3.50 30.64
CA TRP A 472 -0.48 -2.33 30.05
C TRP A 472 0.35 -1.63 28.97
N ARG A 473 1.67 -1.52 29.19
CA ARG A 473 2.59 -0.95 28.19
C ARG A 473 2.63 -1.83 26.94
N SER A 474 2.81 -3.14 27.11
CA SER A 474 2.85 -4.10 26.01
C SER A 474 1.54 -4.10 25.20
N ALA A 475 0.39 -4.10 25.87
CA ALA A 475 -0.92 -3.97 25.22
C ALA A 475 -1.03 -2.65 24.44
N THR A 476 -0.53 -1.53 24.98
CA THR A 476 -0.54 -0.25 24.24
C THR A 476 0.32 -0.32 22.97
N TYR A 477 1.52 -0.94 23.01
CA TYR A 477 2.34 -1.13 21.81
C TYR A 477 1.65 -2.02 20.77
N LEU A 478 0.98 -3.10 21.21
CA LEU A 478 0.23 -3.99 20.32
C LEU A 478 -0.92 -3.24 19.63
N VAL A 479 -1.72 -2.48 20.39
CA VAL A 479 -2.82 -1.64 19.87
C VAL A 479 -2.30 -0.61 18.87
N ALA A 480 -1.20 0.06 19.21
CA ALA A 480 -0.59 1.08 18.36
C ALA A 480 -0.05 0.47 17.05
N ALA A 481 0.57 -0.71 17.13
CA ALA A 481 1.04 -1.45 15.97
C ALA A 481 -0.11 -1.94 15.07
N ALA A 482 -1.12 -2.61 15.62
CA ALA A 482 -2.29 -3.08 14.87
C ALA A 482 -3.05 -1.93 14.18
N ALA A 483 -3.20 -0.80 14.86
CA ALA A 483 -3.80 0.38 14.27
C ALA A 483 -2.90 1.06 13.23
N GLY A 484 -1.58 1.06 13.45
CA GLY A 484 -0.60 1.51 12.46
C GLY A 484 -0.66 0.69 11.18
N VAL A 485 -0.83 -0.63 11.31
CA VAL A 485 -1.06 -1.55 10.18
C VAL A 485 -2.32 -1.19 9.43
N ALA A 486 -3.46 -1.06 10.13
CA ALA A 486 -4.73 -0.71 9.51
C ALA A 486 -4.69 0.64 8.76
N VAL A 487 -4.00 1.65 9.31
CA VAL A 487 -3.85 2.97 8.68
C VAL A 487 -2.91 2.94 7.47
N LEU A 488 -1.79 2.21 7.54
CA LEU A 488 -0.82 2.14 6.44
C LEU A 488 -1.19 1.12 5.34
N TRP A 489 -2.21 0.27 5.57
CA TRP A 489 -2.65 -0.77 4.63
C TRP A 489 -2.92 -0.30 3.19
N PRO A 490 -3.50 0.89 2.92
CA PRO A 490 -3.70 1.39 1.56
C PRO A 490 -2.41 1.67 0.80
N LEU A 491 -1.29 1.90 1.49
CA LEU A 491 -0.13 2.53 0.87
C LEU A 491 0.41 1.81 -0.38
N PRO A 492 0.51 0.46 -0.42
CA PRO A 492 0.94 -0.26 -1.62
C PRO A 492 -0.04 -0.10 -2.80
N ALA A 493 -1.34 0.00 -2.52
CA ALA A 493 -2.36 0.20 -3.56
C ALA A 493 -2.49 1.67 -3.98
N VAL A 494 -2.29 2.61 -3.06
CA VAL A 494 -2.18 4.05 -3.36
C VAL A 494 -1.04 4.32 -4.34
N ALA A 495 0.09 3.61 -4.20
CA ALA A 495 1.18 3.66 -5.17
C ALA A 495 0.74 3.21 -6.58
N SER A 496 -0.19 2.25 -6.68
CA SER A 496 -0.76 1.81 -7.97
C SER A 496 -1.81 2.77 -8.57
N VAL A 497 -2.52 3.59 -7.76
CA VAL A 497 -3.54 4.56 -8.25
C VAL A 497 -3.00 5.44 -9.37
N ALA A 498 -1.78 5.90 -9.17
CA ALA A 498 -1.15 6.91 -10.00
C ALA A 498 -0.43 6.32 -11.23
N THR A 499 -0.39 4.98 -11.36
CA THR A 499 0.05 4.28 -12.58
C THR A 499 -1.09 3.57 -13.31
N ASP A 500 -2.11 3.11 -12.58
CA ASP A 500 -3.33 2.49 -13.12
C ASP A 500 -4.52 2.72 -12.17
N GLY A 501 -5.40 3.64 -12.56
CA GLY A 501 -6.63 3.96 -11.82
C GLY A 501 -7.67 2.83 -11.80
N HIS A 502 -7.63 1.90 -12.76
CA HIS A 502 -8.49 0.71 -12.75
C HIS A 502 -8.00 -0.33 -11.74
N VAL A 503 -6.70 -0.59 -11.66
CA VAL A 503 -6.11 -1.50 -10.66
C VAL A 503 -6.40 -1.01 -9.25
N ALA A 504 -6.19 0.28 -8.96
CA ALA A 504 -6.47 0.81 -7.64
C ALA A 504 -7.97 0.84 -7.31
N ARG A 505 -8.84 1.12 -8.28
CA ARG A 505 -10.29 1.02 -8.08
C ARG A 505 -10.71 -0.43 -7.84
N ALA A 506 -10.18 -1.39 -8.59
CA ALA A 506 -10.43 -2.81 -8.37
C ALA A 506 -9.92 -3.25 -6.98
N TRP A 507 -8.77 -2.76 -6.54
CA TRP A 507 -8.25 -3.03 -5.20
C TRP A 507 -9.15 -2.45 -4.11
N LEU A 508 -9.55 -1.18 -4.20
CA LEU A 508 -10.45 -0.52 -3.24
C LEU A 508 -11.85 -1.17 -3.18
N VAL A 509 -12.33 -1.77 -4.27
CA VAL A 509 -13.65 -2.44 -4.32
C VAL A 509 -13.58 -3.89 -3.88
N PHE A 510 -12.60 -4.67 -4.37
CA PHE A 510 -12.63 -6.13 -4.28
C PHE A 510 -11.53 -6.74 -3.39
N ALA A 511 -10.40 -6.06 -3.18
CA ALA A 511 -9.27 -6.59 -2.39
C ALA A 511 -9.19 -5.97 -0.99
N LEU A 512 -9.54 -4.69 -0.85
CA LEU A 512 -9.58 -3.98 0.42
C LEU A 512 -10.58 -4.60 1.41
N PRO A 513 -11.80 -5.01 1.02
CA PRO A 513 -12.72 -5.68 1.96
C PRO A 513 -12.28 -7.13 2.29
N ARG A 514 -11.80 -7.88 1.29
CA ARG A 514 -11.47 -9.32 1.39
C ARG A 514 -10.16 -9.67 2.09
N SER A 515 -9.25 -8.71 2.23
CA SER A 515 -8.01 -8.93 2.97
C SER A 515 -8.30 -8.86 4.47
N GLY A 516 -7.74 -9.75 5.31
CA GLY A 516 -8.16 -9.92 6.72
C GLY A 516 -7.92 -8.75 7.71
N TRP A 517 -7.53 -7.56 7.22
CA TRP A 517 -7.20 -6.40 8.03
C TRP A 517 -8.41 -5.55 8.55
N PRO A 518 -9.65 -5.59 8.01
CA PRO A 518 -10.80 -4.90 8.61
C PRO A 518 -11.05 -5.31 10.06
N LEU A 519 -10.76 -6.57 10.40
CA LEU A 519 -10.81 -7.07 11.77
C LEU A 519 -9.80 -6.34 12.67
N LEU A 520 -8.58 -6.07 12.17
CA LEU A 520 -7.60 -5.24 12.87
C LEU A 520 -8.06 -3.79 12.99
N ALA A 521 -8.67 -3.23 11.95
CA ALA A 521 -9.23 -1.87 11.95
C ALA A 521 -10.38 -1.70 12.96
N LEU A 522 -11.24 -2.71 13.10
CA LEU A 522 -12.31 -2.80 14.09
C LEU A 522 -11.80 -3.09 15.51
N LEU A 523 -10.70 -3.82 15.64
CA LEU A 523 -10.02 -4.01 16.93
C LEU A 523 -9.52 -2.67 17.50
N VAL A 524 -9.15 -1.67 16.68
CA VAL A 524 -8.70 -0.37 17.19
C VAL A 524 -9.75 0.34 18.07
N PRO A 525 -10.99 0.64 17.63
CA PRO A 525 -11.99 1.27 18.47
C PRO A 525 -12.46 0.37 19.62
N VAL A 526 -12.49 -0.96 19.45
CA VAL A 526 -12.82 -1.90 20.54
C VAL A 526 -11.75 -1.85 21.63
N LEU A 527 -10.48 -1.94 21.26
CA LEU A 527 -9.34 -1.86 22.19
C LEU A 527 -9.26 -0.47 22.82
N VAL A 528 -9.42 0.62 22.07
CA VAL A 528 -9.53 1.97 22.64
C VAL A 528 -10.73 2.09 23.60
N GLY A 529 -11.86 1.44 23.30
CA GLY A 529 -13.05 1.39 24.15
C GLY A 529 -12.83 0.60 25.45
N LEU A 530 -12.14 -0.54 25.41
CA LEU A 530 -11.71 -1.32 26.59
C LEU A 530 -10.66 -0.55 27.40
N LEU A 531 -9.66 0.02 26.71
CA LEU A 531 -8.68 0.96 27.25
C LEU A 531 -9.33 2.25 27.79
N LEU A 532 -10.63 2.51 27.57
CA LEU A 532 -11.40 3.60 28.18
C LEU A 532 -12.34 3.12 29.29
N ARG A 533 -12.95 1.93 29.18
CA ARG A 533 -13.84 1.34 30.21
C ARG A 533 -13.12 1.09 31.53
N GLY A 534 -11.90 0.54 31.50
CA GLY A 534 -11.07 0.31 32.70
C GLY A 534 -10.57 1.57 33.44
N ALA A 535 -11.14 2.75 33.17
CA ALA A 535 -10.93 3.96 33.99
C ALA A 535 -11.98 4.08 35.10
N GLY A 536 -13.11 3.42 34.95
CA GLY A 536 -14.32 3.69 35.74
C GLY A 536 -14.27 3.18 37.17
N GLU A 537 -13.31 2.32 37.52
CA GLU A 537 -13.31 1.58 38.79
C GLU A 537 -12.78 2.37 40.00
N GLY A 538 -12.25 3.58 39.79
CA GLY A 538 -11.61 4.37 40.86
C GLY A 538 -11.97 5.86 40.91
N HIS A 539 -13.00 6.32 40.18
CA HIS A 539 -13.48 7.71 40.25
C HIS A 539 -15.01 7.75 40.39
N PRO A 540 -15.58 8.77 41.08
CA PRO A 540 -17.01 8.87 41.29
C PRO A 540 -17.77 8.85 39.96
N ARG A 541 -18.90 8.12 39.97
CA ARG A 541 -19.70 7.66 38.83
C ARG A 541 -19.71 8.65 37.64
N PRO A 542 -19.46 8.19 36.39
CA PRO A 542 -19.63 9.05 35.23
C PRO A 542 -21.07 9.58 35.18
N PRO A 543 -21.30 10.84 34.76
CA PRO A 543 -22.64 11.42 34.71
C PRO A 543 -23.53 10.54 33.82
N ARG A 544 -24.51 9.90 34.45
CA ARG A 544 -25.26 8.75 33.89
C ARG A 544 -26.22 9.12 32.75
N ARG A 545 -26.32 10.41 32.41
CA ARG A 545 -27.03 10.92 31.24
C ARG A 545 -26.01 11.20 30.14
N TRP A 546 -26.04 10.39 29.08
CA TRP A 546 -25.56 10.83 27.78
C TRP A 546 -26.29 12.13 27.44
N ASP A 547 -25.55 13.16 27.07
CA ASP A 547 -26.14 14.45 26.70
C ASP A 547 -27.13 14.22 25.55
N ARG A 548 -28.41 14.58 25.76
CA ARG A 548 -29.50 14.29 24.82
C ARG A 548 -29.20 14.85 23.44
N GLY A 549 -28.44 15.96 23.35
CA GLY A 549 -27.99 16.54 22.09
C GLY A 549 -27.00 15.66 21.30
N VAL A 550 -26.18 14.85 21.98
CA VAL A 550 -25.27 13.88 21.33
C VAL A 550 -26.04 12.71 20.76
N VAL A 551 -27.00 12.16 21.52
CA VAL A 551 -27.86 11.06 21.07
C VAL A 551 -28.72 11.51 19.87
N ALA A 552 -29.33 12.70 19.96
CA ALA A 552 -30.10 13.27 18.86
C ALA A 552 -29.23 13.48 17.60
N ALA A 553 -28.03 14.06 17.74
CA ALA A 553 -27.13 14.27 16.61
C ALA A 553 -26.68 12.96 15.93
N VAL A 554 -26.41 11.90 16.72
CA VAL A 554 -26.11 10.55 16.20
C VAL A 554 -27.31 10.01 15.40
N LEU A 555 -28.52 10.04 15.97
CA LEU A 555 -29.72 9.52 15.32
C LEU A 555 -30.06 10.29 14.03
N THR A 556 -29.99 11.62 14.03
CA THR A 556 -30.24 12.44 12.83
C THR A 556 -29.22 12.16 11.73
N ALA A 557 -27.93 12.01 12.06
CA ALA A 557 -26.91 11.63 11.08
C ALA A 557 -27.19 10.25 10.48
N VAL A 558 -27.48 9.25 11.32
CA VAL A 558 -27.79 7.87 10.90
C VAL A 558 -28.98 7.84 9.93
N LEU A 559 -30.06 8.56 10.24
CA LEU A 559 -31.25 8.60 9.38
C LEU A 559 -30.96 9.25 8.01
N ILE A 560 -30.23 10.38 7.97
CA ILE A 560 -29.83 11.03 6.72
C ILE A 560 -28.92 10.12 5.89
N GLY A 561 -27.90 9.51 6.53
CA GLY A 561 -26.90 8.67 5.87
C GLY A 561 -27.44 7.36 5.32
N ALA A 562 -28.18 6.62 6.14
CA ALA A 562 -28.81 5.36 5.72
C ALA A 562 -29.93 5.62 4.70
N GLY A 563 -30.75 6.66 4.90
CA GLY A 563 -31.77 7.08 3.95
C GLY A 563 -31.18 7.43 2.58
N ALA A 564 -30.10 8.21 2.54
CA ALA A 564 -29.39 8.54 1.30
C ALA A 564 -28.82 7.30 0.58
N ALA A 565 -28.30 6.32 1.33
CA ALA A 565 -27.75 5.08 0.78
C ALA A 565 -28.85 4.15 0.21
N VAL A 566 -30.02 4.08 0.86
CA VAL A 566 -31.19 3.29 0.41
C VAL A 566 -31.92 3.98 -0.76
N TRP A 567 -32.11 5.29 -0.70
CA TRP A 567 -32.70 6.07 -1.81
C TRP A 567 -31.95 5.86 -3.13
N ARG A 568 -30.61 5.73 -3.06
CA ARG A 568 -29.77 5.46 -4.23
C ARG A 568 -29.85 4.01 -4.73
N THR A 569 -30.23 3.02 -3.92
CA THR A 569 -30.43 1.64 -4.43
C THR A 569 -31.72 1.51 -5.23
N GLU A 570 -32.81 2.13 -4.79
CA GLU A 570 -34.12 1.92 -5.43
C GLU A 570 -34.33 2.76 -6.70
N LEU A 571 -33.81 4.00 -6.75
CA LEU A 571 -34.01 4.90 -7.90
C LEU A 571 -33.04 4.70 -9.07
N SER A 572 -32.05 3.83 -8.93
CA SER A 572 -31.00 3.67 -9.95
C SER A 572 -30.45 2.24 -9.94
N PRO A 573 -31.22 1.22 -10.33
CA PRO A 573 -30.70 -0.14 -10.47
C PRO A 573 -29.51 -0.16 -11.45
N PRO A 574 -28.40 -0.84 -11.12
CA PRO A 574 -27.17 -0.77 -11.92
C PRO A 574 -27.28 -1.59 -13.21
N GLY A 575 -27.17 -0.93 -14.36
CA GLY A 575 -27.21 -1.60 -15.67
C GLY A 575 -25.94 -2.39 -16.06
N THR A 576 -24.86 -2.31 -15.28
CA THR A 576 -23.61 -3.06 -15.51
C THR A 576 -22.90 -3.40 -14.20
N LEU A 577 -22.01 -4.40 -14.21
CA LEU A 577 -21.13 -4.73 -13.06
C LEU A 577 -20.27 -3.53 -12.61
N ALA A 578 -19.80 -2.71 -13.55
CA ALA A 578 -19.02 -1.52 -13.25
C ALA A 578 -19.87 -0.43 -12.54
N GLU A 579 -21.16 -0.34 -12.88
CA GLU A 579 -22.18 0.51 -12.24
C GLU A 579 -22.49 0.02 -10.82
N ALA A 580 -22.74 -1.29 -10.66
CA ALA A 580 -22.99 -1.93 -9.37
C ALA A 580 -21.82 -1.70 -8.40
N GLY A 581 -20.58 -1.82 -8.90
CA GLY A 581 -19.37 -1.46 -8.17
C GLY A 581 -19.32 0.02 -7.76
N ARG A 582 -19.68 0.97 -8.65
CA ARG A 582 -19.77 2.41 -8.28
C ARG A 582 -20.78 2.63 -7.15
N GLN A 583 -21.95 2.02 -7.26
CA GLN A 583 -23.04 2.19 -6.30
C GLN A 583 -22.71 1.53 -4.95
N ALA A 584 -22.01 0.40 -4.93
CA ALA A 584 -21.45 -0.17 -3.70
C ALA A 584 -20.51 0.83 -3.01
N GLN A 585 -19.51 1.36 -3.72
CA GLN A 585 -18.58 2.37 -3.18
C GLN A 585 -19.28 3.61 -2.63
N GLN A 586 -20.27 4.14 -3.34
CA GLN A 586 -21.02 5.33 -2.92
C GLN A 586 -21.81 5.09 -1.64
N ARG A 587 -22.44 3.92 -1.49
CA ARG A 587 -23.15 3.55 -0.26
C ARG A 587 -22.19 3.38 0.93
N TRP A 588 -21.06 2.70 0.73
CA TRP A 588 -20.02 2.58 1.76
C TRP A 588 -19.50 3.93 2.23
N LEU A 589 -19.27 4.84 1.29
CA LEU A 589 -18.81 6.20 1.58
C LEU A 589 -19.87 7.03 2.32
N LEU A 590 -21.16 6.90 1.99
CA LEU A 590 -22.25 7.58 2.72
C LEU A 590 -22.33 7.15 4.18
N CYS A 591 -22.32 5.83 4.45
CA CYS A 591 -22.30 5.29 5.82
C CYS A 591 -21.02 5.70 6.58
N ALA A 592 -19.87 5.74 5.90
CA ALA A 592 -18.60 6.21 6.48
C ALA A 592 -18.61 7.72 6.81
N LEU A 593 -19.08 8.55 5.88
CA LEU A 593 -19.20 10.00 6.06
C LEU A 593 -20.19 10.37 7.17
N THR A 594 -21.20 9.53 7.39
CA THR A 594 -22.15 9.67 8.51
C THR A 594 -21.46 9.57 9.87
N GLY A 595 -20.67 8.51 10.08
CA GLY A 595 -19.87 8.37 11.29
C GLY A 595 -18.81 9.46 11.44
N TRP A 596 -18.22 9.88 10.32
CA TRP A 596 -17.22 10.94 10.28
C TRP A 596 -17.78 12.32 10.65
N ALA A 597 -18.96 12.70 10.12
CA ALA A 597 -19.60 13.98 10.41
C ALA A 597 -19.93 14.13 11.91
N VAL A 598 -20.44 13.06 12.53
CA VAL A 598 -20.67 13.00 13.98
C VAL A 598 -19.37 13.20 14.75
N LEU A 599 -18.29 12.50 14.37
CA LEU A 599 -16.97 12.65 15.00
C LEU A 599 -16.45 14.08 14.88
N VAL A 600 -16.48 14.67 13.68
CA VAL A 600 -15.94 16.01 13.42
C VAL A 600 -16.68 17.05 14.24
N VAL A 601 -18.02 17.09 14.19
CA VAL A 601 -18.78 18.13 14.91
C VAL A 601 -18.65 17.98 16.42
N LEU A 602 -18.62 16.75 16.97
CA LEU A 602 -18.43 16.54 18.40
C LEU A 602 -17.01 16.91 18.88
N ALA A 603 -15.98 16.62 18.08
CA ALA A 603 -14.59 16.97 18.40
C ALA A 603 -14.31 18.48 18.22
N VAL A 604 -14.93 19.12 17.22
CA VAL A 604 -14.82 20.57 16.97
C VAL A 604 -15.62 21.37 17.99
N GLY A 605 -16.82 20.92 18.36
CA GLY A 605 -17.78 21.63 19.21
C GLY A 605 -17.40 21.74 20.70
N ARG A 606 -16.20 21.30 21.10
CA ARG A 606 -15.61 21.37 22.46
C ARG A 606 -16.39 20.69 23.61
N ARG A 607 -17.62 20.22 23.39
CA ARG A 607 -18.48 19.57 24.42
C ARG A 607 -18.10 18.12 24.72
N ALA A 608 -17.45 17.43 23.79
CA ALA A 608 -17.03 16.04 23.91
C ALA A 608 -15.52 15.92 23.68
N GLY A 609 -14.78 15.36 24.65
CA GLY A 609 -13.37 15.02 24.43
C GLY A 609 -13.22 14.03 23.27
N VAL A 610 -12.09 14.09 22.54
CA VAL A 610 -11.85 13.35 21.29
C VAL A 610 -12.22 11.86 21.38
N GLY A 611 -11.97 11.20 22.52
CA GLY A 611 -12.37 9.81 22.74
C GLY A 611 -13.90 9.56 22.66
N ARG A 612 -14.72 10.47 23.19
CA ARG A 612 -16.20 10.38 23.08
C ARG A 612 -16.69 10.66 21.66
N ALA A 613 -16.06 11.61 20.98
CA ALA A 613 -16.36 11.92 19.58
C ALA A 613 -16.03 10.75 18.65
N LEU A 614 -14.88 10.09 18.88
CA LEU A 614 -14.52 8.82 18.23
C LEU A 614 -15.57 7.74 18.47
N THR A 615 -15.94 7.45 19.72
CA THR A 615 -16.95 6.41 20.00
C THR A 615 -18.32 6.72 19.39
N ALA A 616 -18.76 7.98 19.42
CA ALA A 616 -20.03 8.39 18.84
C ALA A 616 -20.04 8.28 17.31
N GLY A 617 -18.94 8.66 16.64
CA GLY A 617 -18.77 8.50 15.20
C GLY A 617 -18.74 7.05 14.76
N TRP A 618 -18.01 6.18 15.48
CA TRP A 618 -18.00 4.75 15.23
C TRP A 618 -19.37 4.10 15.41
N VAL A 619 -20.11 4.46 16.47
CA VAL A 619 -21.51 4.00 16.66
C VAL A 619 -22.38 4.47 15.49
N ALA A 620 -22.35 5.75 15.11
CA ALA A 620 -23.16 6.28 14.01
C ALA A 620 -22.85 5.59 12.67
N GLY A 621 -21.59 5.39 12.32
CA GLY A 621 -21.21 4.67 11.09
C GLY A 621 -21.63 3.19 11.10
N THR A 622 -21.49 2.51 12.25
CA THR A 622 -21.92 1.12 12.42
C THR A 622 -23.43 0.98 12.28
N THR A 623 -24.22 1.86 12.91
CA THR A 623 -25.68 1.83 12.79
C THR A 623 -26.14 2.14 11.37
N ALA A 624 -25.51 3.09 10.67
CA ALA A 624 -25.83 3.40 9.28
C ALA A 624 -25.52 2.20 8.34
N ALA A 625 -24.39 1.52 8.54
CA ALA A 625 -24.03 0.32 7.79
C ALA A 625 -24.98 -0.86 8.09
N LEU A 626 -25.35 -1.04 9.37
CA LEU A 626 -26.32 -2.07 9.78
C LEU A 626 -27.70 -1.85 9.17
N LEU A 627 -28.21 -0.62 9.13
CA LEU A 627 -29.47 -0.31 8.45
C LEU A 627 -29.40 -0.61 6.95
N GLN A 628 -28.27 -0.33 6.29
CA GLN A 628 -28.07 -0.69 4.88
C GLN A 628 -28.03 -2.22 4.67
N TYR A 629 -27.40 -2.97 5.56
CA TYR A 629 -27.38 -4.44 5.53
C TYR A 629 -28.77 -5.05 5.78
N LEU A 630 -29.51 -4.53 6.76
CA LEU A 630 -30.89 -4.95 7.03
C LEU A 630 -31.83 -4.67 5.85
N HIS A 631 -31.66 -3.55 5.15
CA HIS A 631 -32.39 -3.28 3.90
C HIS A 631 -32.03 -4.26 2.78
N ALA A 632 -30.74 -4.63 2.65
CA ALA A 632 -30.30 -5.62 1.68
C ALA A 632 -30.88 -7.02 1.97
N LEU A 633 -30.93 -7.43 3.24
CA LEU A 633 -31.63 -8.65 3.68
C LEU A 633 -33.12 -8.60 3.38
N ALA A 634 -33.81 -7.52 3.79
CA ALA A 634 -35.25 -7.36 3.60
C ALA A 634 -35.68 -7.32 2.13
N THR A 635 -34.78 -6.93 1.22
CA THR A 635 -35.02 -6.91 -0.23
C THR A 635 -34.53 -8.16 -0.96
N GLY A 636 -34.07 -9.20 -0.24
CA GLY A 636 -33.57 -10.45 -0.85
C GLY A 636 -32.28 -10.28 -1.66
N ARG A 637 -31.47 -9.25 -1.32
CA ARG A 637 -30.24 -8.88 -2.02
C ARG A 637 -28.96 -9.22 -1.22
N ALA A 638 -29.10 -9.95 -0.11
CA ALA A 638 -28.01 -10.28 0.80
C ALA A 638 -28.00 -11.77 1.17
N ASP A 639 -27.21 -12.55 0.43
CA ASP A 639 -26.92 -13.95 0.74
C ASP A 639 -25.44 -14.14 1.11
N GLY A 640 -25.18 -14.87 2.19
CA GLY A 640 -23.83 -15.31 2.56
C GLY A 640 -22.85 -14.22 3.03
N TRP A 641 -21.61 -14.63 3.30
CA TRP A 641 -20.62 -13.84 4.03
C TRP A 641 -20.04 -12.66 3.24
N ASP A 642 -19.93 -12.77 1.90
CA ASP A 642 -19.52 -11.66 1.03
C ASP A 642 -20.44 -10.43 1.20
N THR A 643 -21.72 -10.62 1.52
CA THR A 643 -22.67 -9.50 1.65
C THR A 643 -22.57 -8.81 3.00
N VAL A 644 -22.21 -9.53 4.07
CA VAL A 644 -21.79 -8.99 5.37
C VAL A 644 -20.52 -8.16 5.21
N GLU A 645 -19.51 -8.69 4.52
CA GLU A 645 -18.25 -7.98 4.25
C GLU A 645 -18.50 -6.68 3.48
N ALA A 646 -19.30 -6.74 2.41
CA ALA A 646 -19.65 -5.58 1.61
C ALA A 646 -20.50 -4.55 2.36
N HIS A 647 -21.50 -4.94 3.15
CA HIS A 647 -22.46 -3.98 3.73
C HIS A 647 -22.12 -3.51 5.15
N LEU A 648 -21.30 -4.26 5.90
CA LEU A 648 -20.88 -3.89 7.26
C LEU A 648 -19.39 -3.57 7.37
N LEU A 649 -18.50 -4.43 6.84
CA LEU A 649 -17.05 -4.24 7.03
C LEU A 649 -16.51 -3.10 6.15
N ALA A 650 -16.88 -3.03 4.87
CA ALA A 650 -16.38 -2.01 3.96
C ALA A 650 -16.71 -0.56 4.43
N PRO A 651 -17.96 -0.19 4.82
CA PRO A 651 -18.23 1.16 5.35
C PRO A 651 -17.40 1.54 6.58
N LEU A 652 -17.15 0.57 7.48
CA LEU A 652 -16.38 0.77 8.70
C LEU A 652 -14.88 0.93 8.42
N VAL A 653 -14.38 0.23 7.41
CA VAL A 653 -13.06 0.43 6.79
C VAL A 653 -12.91 1.86 6.26
N TRP A 654 -13.88 2.34 5.47
CA TRP A 654 -13.88 3.71 4.95
C TRP A 654 -13.94 4.75 6.07
N LEU A 655 -14.75 4.52 7.12
CA LEU A 655 -14.79 5.37 8.32
C LEU A 655 -13.43 5.41 9.02
N GLY A 656 -12.77 4.26 9.16
CA GLY A 656 -11.42 4.15 9.74
C GLY A 656 -10.40 5.06 9.05
N TYR A 657 -10.43 5.13 7.72
CA TYR A 657 -9.55 6.04 6.96
C TYR A 657 -9.94 7.51 7.13
N LEU A 658 -11.23 7.85 7.09
CA LEU A 658 -11.68 9.23 7.33
C LEU A 658 -11.30 9.73 8.74
N VAL A 659 -11.45 8.87 9.75
CA VAL A 659 -10.97 9.10 11.13
C VAL A 659 -9.46 9.30 11.14
N ALA A 660 -8.70 8.40 10.49
CA ALA A 660 -7.24 8.50 10.42
C ALA A 660 -6.80 9.85 9.82
N PHE A 661 -7.30 10.23 8.64
CA PHE A 661 -6.92 11.47 7.97
C PHE A 661 -7.25 12.74 8.78
N THR A 662 -8.30 12.72 9.60
CA THR A 662 -8.69 13.86 10.44
C THR A 662 -8.00 13.92 11.80
N LEU A 663 -7.48 12.80 12.29
CA LEU A 663 -6.84 12.71 13.61
C LEU A 663 -5.69 13.72 13.83
N PRO A 664 -4.76 13.96 12.88
CA PRO A 664 -3.69 14.94 13.05
C PRO A 664 -4.22 16.36 13.30
N PHE A 665 -5.24 16.76 12.55
CA PHE A 665 -5.85 18.10 12.62
C PHE A 665 -6.60 18.32 13.95
N LEU A 666 -7.31 17.30 14.43
CA LEU A 666 -7.98 17.34 15.74
C LEU A 666 -6.97 17.46 16.89
N LEU A 667 -5.78 16.87 16.74
CA LEU A 667 -4.72 16.87 17.76
C LEU A 667 -3.77 18.07 17.68
N SER A 668 -3.66 18.74 16.53
CA SER A 668 -2.88 19.97 16.39
C SER A 668 -3.57 21.19 16.99
N ARG A 669 -4.87 21.11 17.29
CA ARG A 669 -5.61 22.20 17.94
C ARG A 669 -5.09 22.42 19.37
N PRO A 670 -4.73 23.66 19.75
CA PRO A 670 -4.38 23.94 21.13
C PRO A 670 -5.56 23.63 22.04
N ALA A 671 -5.30 22.98 23.16
CA ALA A 671 -6.27 22.89 24.25
C ALA A 671 -6.39 24.29 24.86
N VAL A 672 -7.27 25.11 24.31
CA VAL A 672 -7.59 26.43 24.85
C VAL A 672 -8.30 26.21 26.19
N VAL A 673 -7.54 26.31 27.28
CA VAL A 673 -8.05 26.38 28.65
C VAL A 673 -8.65 27.78 28.84
N GLY A 674 -9.75 28.04 28.14
CA GLY A 674 -10.59 29.20 28.39
C GLY A 674 -11.61 28.86 29.48
N PRO A 675 -12.04 29.84 30.29
CA PRO A 675 -13.19 29.64 31.17
C PRO A 675 -14.37 29.14 30.33
N THR A 676 -15.12 28.17 30.88
CA THR A 676 -16.32 27.64 30.20
C THR A 676 -17.27 28.80 29.92
N PRO A 677 -17.53 29.13 28.64
CA PRO A 677 -18.41 30.25 28.34
C PRO A 677 -19.81 29.93 28.88
N PHE A 678 -20.29 30.76 29.80
CA PHE A 678 -21.66 30.76 30.32
C PHE A 678 -22.63 31.23 29.21
N TRP A 679 -22.73 30.45 28.14
CA TRP A 679 -23.74 30.63 27.11
C TRP A 679 -24.95 29.76 27.46
N PRO A 680 -26.16 30.33 27.55
CA PRO A 680 -27.36 29.57 27.91
C PRO A 680 -27.63 28.46 26.88
N ALA A 681 -28.12 27.33 27.38
CA ALA A 681 -28.07 26.05 26.68
C ALA A 681 -29.04 25.95 25.47
N ARG A 682 -28.66 26.50 24.31
CA ARG A 682 -29.23 26.07 23.03
C ARG A 682 -28.58 24.75 22.60
N ALA A 683 -29.17 23.65 23.07
CA ALA A 683 -28.79 22.28 22.72
C ALA A 683 -28.95 21.93 21.22
N ARG A 684 -29.60 22.79 20.43
CA ARG A 684 -29.89 22.60 19.00
C ARG A 684 -28.69 22.83 18.07
N ALA A 685 -27.69 23.62 18.48
CA ALA A 685 -26.53 23.97 17.64
C ALA A 685 -25.72 22.77 17.09
N PRO A 686 -25.31 21.75 17.89
CA PRO A 686 -24.58 20.60 17.35
C PRO A 686 -25.46 19.69 16.49
N VAL A 687 -26.76 19.58 16.77
CA VAL A 687 -27.70 18.77 15.97
C VAL A 687 -27.86 19.38 14.57
N ALA A 688 -28.09 20.69 14.50
CA ALA A 688 -28.17 21.42 13.23
C ALA A 688 -26.84 21.36 12.44
N ALA A 689 -25.69 21.49 13.11
CA ALA A 689 -24.38 21.41 12.46
C ALA A 689 -24.07 20.00 11.94
N VAL A 690 -24.40 18.93 12.69
CA VAL A 690 -24.28 17.55 12.20
C VAL A 690 -25.22 17.28 11.03
N ALA A 691 -26.49 17.70 11.14
CA ALA A 691 -27.48 17.49 10.08
C ALA A 691 -27.09 18.23 8.79
N ALA A 692 -26.67 19.50 8.87
CA ALA A 692 -26.22 20.27 7.73
C ALA A 692 -24.95 19.70 7.10
N LEU A 693 -23.96 19.28 7.89
CA LEU A 693 -22.74 18.65 7.38
C LEU A 693 -23.04 17.29 6.73
N ALA A 694 -23.85 16.44 7.37
CA ALA A 694 -24.25 15.15 6.81
C ALA A 694 -25.06 15.31 5.50
N ALA A 695 -25.97 16.28 5.44
CA ALA A 695 -26.73 16.60 4.23
C ALA A 695 -25.82 17.15 3.11
N LEU A 696 -24.91 18.09 3.41
CA LEU A 696 -23.94 18.60 2.43
C LEU A 696 -23.03 17.49 1.87
N LEU A 697 -22.56 16.59 2.74
CA LEU A 697 -21.75 15.44 2.33
C LEU A 697 -22.56 14.45 1.49
N ALA A 698 -23.81 14.17 1.86
CA ALA A 698 -24.71 13.34 1.05
C ALA A 698 -24.94 13.98 -0.32
N VAL A 699 -25.27 15.27 -0.40
CA VAL A 699 -25.44 15.99 -1.68
C VAL A 699 -24.16 16.00 -2.51
N ALA A 700 -22.98 16.18 -1.91
CA ALA A 700 -21.70 16.14 -2.62
C ALA A 700 -21.34 14.75 -3.19
N VAL A 701 -21.78 13.67 -2.55
CA VAL A 701 -21.60 12.28 -3.03
C VAL A 701 -22.70 11.86 -4.02
N LEU A 702 -23.91 12.41 -3.87
CA LEU A 702 -25.08 12.03 -4.66
C LEU A 702 -25.26 12.84 -5.95
N GLY A 703 -24.90 14.13 -5.95
CA GLY A 703 -25.18 15.08 -7.01
C GLY A 703 -24.40 14.84 -8.31
N PRO A 704 -24.75 15.58 -9.39
CA PRO A 704 -23.94 15.59 -10.61
C PRO A 704 -22.54 16.08 -10.25
N GLY A 705 -21.54 15.23 -10.47
CA GLY A 705 -20.24 15.33 -9.81
C GLY A 705 -19.52 16.66 -10.05
N ILE A 706 -18.68 17.05 -9.07
CA ILE A 706 -17.85 18.25 -9.04
C ILE A 706 -17.34 18.62 -10.45
N PRO A 707 -17.90 19.67 -11.09
CA PRO A 707 -17.47 20.11 -12.41
C PRO A 707 -16.06 20.71 -12.30
N GLY A 708 -15.05 19.94 -12.71
CA GLY A 708 -13.64 20.37 -12.68
C GLY A 708 -12.63 19.26 -12.37
N ALA A 709 -13.03 18.17 -11.68
CA ALA A 709 -12.15 17.02 -11.45
C ALA A 709 -12.14 16.01 -12.62
N TYR A 710 -13.04 16.19 -13.60
CA TYR A 710 -13.24 15.30 -14.74
C TYR A 710 -13.50 16.09 -16.03
N THR A 711 -12.74 17.17 -16.27
CA THR A 711 -12.62 17.68 -17.64
C THR A 711 -11.98 16.56 -18.48
N PRO A 712 -12.67 16.02 -19.52
CA PRO A 712 -11.93 15.33 -20.56
C PRO A 712 -10.96 16.34 -21.16
N LEU A 713 -9.70 15.95 -21.36
CA LEU A 713 -8.81 16.67 -22.27
C LEU A 713 -9.59 16.95 -23.57
N PRO A 714 -9.53 18.18 -24.12
CA PRO A 714 -10.16 18.46 -25.41
C PRO A 714 -9.46 17.57 -26.44
N VAL A 715 -10.14 16.51 -26.85
CA VAL A 715 -9.79 15.78 -28.06
C VAL A 715 -9.95 16.81 -29.16
N ALA A 716 -8.85 17.16 -29.84
CA ALA A 716 -8.90 17.98 -31.03
C ALA A 716 -9.93 17.35 -31.97
N GLU A 717 -10.99 18.08 -32.31
CA GLU A 717 -11.94 17.60 -33.30
C GLU A 717 -11.15 17.31 -34.58
N PRO A 718 -11.19 16.08 -35.13
CA PRO A 718 -10.70 15.88 -36.48
C PRO A 718 -11.52 16.81 -37.37
N SER A 719 -10.84 17.72 -38.06
CA SER A 719 -11.48 18.82 -38.79
C SER A 719 -12.66 18.30 -39.60
N ARG A 720 -13.82 18.98 -39.47
CA ARG A 720 -14.92 18.81 -40.42
C ARG A 720 -14.38 19.09 -41.82
N ALA A 721 -14.05 18.04 -42.55
CA ALA A 721 -13.95 18.10 -44.00
C ALA A 721 -15.35 18.47 -44.50
N THR A 722 -15.40 19.61 -45.18
CA THR A 722 -16.58 20.33 -45.65
C THR A 722 -17.63 19.39 -46.25
N ALA A 723 -18.84 19.39 -45.67
CA ALA A 723 -19.98 18.75 -46.31
C ALA A 723 -20.24 19.44 -47.65
N THR A 724 -20.13 18.70 -48.75
CA THR A 724 -20.59 19.15 -50.07
C THR A 724 -21.97 18.54 -50.30
N SER A 725 -22.93 19.37 -50.70
CA SER A 725 -24.33 18.97 -50.95
C SER A 725 -24.46 17.93 -52.07
N PRO A 726 -25.56 17.15 -52.11
CA PRO A 726 -25.64 15.96 -52.96
C PRO A 726 -26.05 16.27 -54.41
N PRO A 727 -25.61 15.45 -55.38
CA PRO A 727 -26.37 15.24 -56.62
C PRO A 727 -27.47 14.19 -56.41
N ALA A 728 -28.60 14.39 -57.08
CA ALA A 728 -29.77 13.51 -57.05
C ALA A 728 -29.57 12.23 -57.88
N GLY A 729 -30.46 11.24 -57.67
CA GLY A 729 -30.66 10.12 -58.60
C GLY A 729 -30.01 8.81 -58.19
N VAL A 730 -30.64 8.09 -57.24
CA VAL A 730 -30.42 6.64 -57.09
C VAL A 730 -31.57 5.93 -57.83
N PRO A 731 -31.32 5.22 -58.94
CA PRO A 731 -32.32 4.37 -59.57
C PRO A 731 -32.63 3.16 -58.68
N PRO A 732 -33.79 2.48 -58.85
CA PRO A 732 -34.11 1.30 -58.06
C PRO A 732 -33.03 0.22 -58.24
N VAL A 733 -32.56 -0.32 -57.11
CA VAL A 733 -31.61 -1.44 -57.08
C VAL A 733 -32.28 -2.66 -57.72
N PRO A 734 -31.68 -3.30 -58.73
CA PRO A 734 -32.28 -4.46 -59.38
C PRO A 734 -32.29 -5.67 -58.44
N ASP A 735 -33.36 -6.49 -58.54
CA ASP A 735 -33.47 -7.74 -57.79
C ASP A 735 -32.28 -8.66 -58.07
N ALA A 736 -31.59 -9.07 -57.00
CA ALA A 736 -30.47 -9.98 -57.04
C ALA A 736 -30.90 -11.42 -57.39
N THR A 737 -31.15 -11.65 -58.67
CA THR A 737 -31.42 -12.98 -59.23
C THR A 737 -30.09 -13.74 -59.38
N PRO A 738 -29.95 -14.99 -58.90
CA PRO A 738 -28.68 -15.72 -59.00
C PRO A 738 -28.34 -16.07 -60.46
N GLY A 739 -27.17 -15.62 -60.94
CA GLY A 739 -26.61 -16.03 -62.23
C GLY A 739 -25.77 -17.32 -62.09
N PRO A 740 -25.81 -18.25 -63.05
CA PRO A 740 -25.05 -19.50 -62.98
C PRO A 740 -23.55 -19.27 -63.19
N THR A 741 -22.71 -19.88 -62.34
CA THR A 741 -21.24 -19.79 -62.43
C THR A 741 -20.64 -20.99 -63.18
N ARG A 742 -19.56 -20.77 -63.95
CA ARG A 742 -18.92 -21.82 -64.77
C ARG A 742 -18.27 -22.92 -63.93
N SER A 743 -18.61 -24.18 -64.22
CA SER A 743 -17.91 -25.37 -63.71
C SER A 743 -16.50 -25.47 -64.29
N VAL A 744 -15.50 -25.61 -63.42
CA VAL A 744 -14.12 -25.95 -63.82
C VAL A 744 -14.02 -27.48 -63.94
N ALA A 745 -13.60 -27.97 -65.10
CA ALA A 745 -13.46 -29.41 -65.34
C ALA A 745 -12.29 -30.01 -64.54
N GLY A 746 -12.54 -31.10 -63.81
CA GLY A 746 -11.50 -31.85 -63.11
C GLY A 746 -12.04 -32.89 -62.13
N ARG A 747 -12.97 -32.49 -61.26
CA ARG A 747 -13.77 -33.32 -60.34
C ARG A 747 -15.06 -32.58 -60.03
N ASP A 748 -16.17 -33.32 -59.91
CA ASP A 748 -17.46 -32.74 -59.55
C ASP A 748 -17.46 -32.22 -58.10
N PRO A 749 -17.56 -30.90 -57.84
CA PRO A 749 -17.70 -30.35 -56.49
C PRO A 749 -19.09 -30.60 -55.90
N GLY A 750 -20.05 -31.05 -56.71
CA GLY A 750 -21.41 -31.35 -56.33
C GLY A 750 -21.59 -32.69 -55.61
N ARG A 751 -20.69 -33.67 -55.77
CA ARG A 751 -20.87 -35.01 -55.17
C ARG A 751 -20.89 -35.00 -53.63
N PRO A 752 -21.50 -36.01 -52.98
CA PRO A 752 -21.33 -36.24 -51.55
C PRO A 752 -19.84 -36.41 -51.15
N LEU A 753 -19.50 -35.84 -49.99
CA LEU A 753 -18.17 -35.87 -49.40
C LEU A 753 -18.09 -36.85 -48.23
N THR A 754 -16.94 -37.48 -48.08
CA THR A 754 -16.56 -38.19 -46.86
C THR A 754 -16.13 -37.21 -45.77
N ARG A 755 -16.07 -37.69 -44.52
CA ARG A 755 -15.60 -36.90 -43.37
C ARG A 755 -14.19 -36.34 -43.55
N ALA A 756 -13.31 -37.10 -44.19
CA ALA A 756 -11.94 -36.65 -44.47
C ALA A 756 -11.90 -35.53 -45.52
N GLU A 757 -12.77 -35.58 -46.53
CA GLU A 757 -12.86 -34.58 -47.60
C GLU A 757 -13.50 -33.29 -47.10
N ALA A 758 -14.62 -33.36 -46.37
CA ALA A 758 -15.24 -32.17 -45.76
C ALA A 758 -14.29 -31.46 -44.78
N ARG A 759 -13.53 -32.23 -43.98
CA ARG A 759 -12.47 -31.69 -43.09
C ARG A 759 -11.33 -31.04 -43.88
N ARG A 760 -10.95 -31.60 -45.03
CA ARG A 760 -9.93 -31.01 -45.92
C ARG A 760 -10.45 -29.71 -46.53
N ALA A 761 -11.69 -29.67 -46.99
CA ALA A 761 -12.33 -28.47 -47.54
C ALA A 761 -12.41 -27.33 -46.48
N ALA A 762 -12.89 -27.61 -45.28
CA ALA A 762 -12.87 -26.65 -44.16
C ALA A 762 -11.43 -26.24 -43.75
N GLY A 763 -10.47 -27.16 -43.90
CA GLY A 763 -9.04 -26.94 -43.65
C GLY A 763 -8.33 -26.09 -44.71
N ALA A 764 -8.81 -26.08 -45.96
CA ALA A 764 -8.15 -25.44 -47.10
C ALA A 764 -7.90 -23.94 -46.89
N VAL A 765 -8.80 -23.27 -46.18
CA VAL A 765 -8.70 -21.84 -45.82
C VAL A 765 -7.39 -21.49 -45.12
N ARG A 766 -6.74 -22.43 -44.40
CA ARG A 766 -5.45 -22.20 -43.75
C ARG A 766 -4.36 -21.71 -44.71
N ALA A 767 -4.43 -22.04 -46.01
CA ALA A 767 -3.47 -21.60 -47.01
C ALA A 767 -3.57 -20.09 -47.35
N VAL A 768 -4.73 -19.47 -47.16
CA VAL A 768 -4.97 -18.04 -47.47
C VAL A 768 -4.93 -17.12 -46.23
N LEU A 769 -4.79 -17.67 -45.02
CA LEU A 769 -4.74 -16.87 -43.79
C LEU A 769 -3.38 -16.19 -43.58
N PRO A 770 -3.36 -14.90 -43.19
CA PRO A 770 -2.13 -14.19 -42.81
C PRO A 770 -1.32 -14.87 -41.70
N ARG A 771 0.00 -14.58 -41.66
CA ARG A 771 0.89 -15.00 -40.58
C ARG A 771 0.43 -14.37 -39.25
N GLY A 772 -0.05 -15.21 -38.33
CA GLY A 772 -0.61 -14.78 -37.04
C GLY A 772 -1.99 -15.36 -36.72
N TRP A 773 -2.64 -16.04 -37.67
CA TRP A 773 -3.87 -16.78 -37.41
C TRP A 773 -3.60 -18.14 -36.75
N GLN A 774 -4.39 -18.48 -35.73
CA GLN A 774 -4.30 -19.73 -34.98
C GLN A 774 -5.58 -20.55 -35.10
N VAL A 775 -5.43 -21.88 -35.23
CA VAL A 775 -6.55 -22.82 -35.11
C VAL A 775 -7.08 -22.77 -33.67
N ARG A 776 -8.39 -22.70 -33.51
CA ARG A 776 -9.07 -22.72 -32.20
C ARG A 776 -9.93 -23.98 -32.07
N PRO A 777 -10.06 -24.57 -30.87
CA PRO A 777 -11.06 -25.58 -30.64
C PRO A 777 -12.46 -24.97 -30.83
N ASP A 778 -13.42 -25.82 -31.21
CA ASP A 778 -14.82 -25.44 -31.17
C ASP A 778 -15.26 -25.12 -29.74
N ARG A 779 -16.12 -24.11 -29.60
CA ARG A 779 -16.78 -23.84 -28.31
C ARG A 779 -17.91 -24.85 -28.18
N ALA A 780 -18.10 -25.41 -26.98
CA ALA A 780 -19.35 -26.08 -26.65
C ALA A 780 -20.53 -25.15 -26.97
N ALA A 781 -21.65 -25.71 -27.44
CA ALA A 781 -22.85 -24.95 -27.74
C ALA A 781 -23.24 -24.10 -26.52
N GLY A 782 -23.35 -22.79 -26.71
CA GLY A 782 -23.76 -21.89 -25.64
C GLY A 782 -25.19 -22.20 -25.22
N GLY A 783 -25.48 -22.10 -23.92
CA GLY A 783 -26.85 -22.22 -23.43
C GLY A 783 -27.78 -21.22 -24.14
N GLY A 784 -29.03 -21.64 -24.38
CA GLY A 784 -30.00 -20.92 -25.22
C GLY A 784 -30.05 -19.42 -24.96
N SER A 785 -29.85 -18.64 -26.02
CA SER A 785 -29.80 -17.18 -25.93
C SER A 785 -31.18 -16.58 -26.17
N ARG A 786 -31.56 -15.56 -25.39
CA ARG A 786 -32.81 -14.84 -25.62
C ARG A 786 -32.62 -13.89 -26.81
N ILE A 787 -33.35 -14.16 -27.89
CA ILE A 787 -33.40 -13.31 -29.09
C ILE A 787 -34.68 -12.47 -29.07
N ASP A 788 -34.53 -11.18 -29.31
CA ASP A 788 -35.60 -10.19 -29.29
C ASP A 788 -35.53 -9.28 -30.55
N PRO A 789 -36.56 -9.24 -31.41
CA PRO A 789 -37.84 -9.96 -31.32
C PRO A 789 -37.68 -11.47 -31.62
N PRO A 790 -38.58 -12.34 -31.12
CA PRO A 790 -38.50 -13.79 -31.36
C PRO A 790 -38.65 -14.18 -32.84
N ALA A 791 -39.30 -13.35 -33.65
CA ALA A 791 -39.39 -13.53 -35.11
C ALA A 791 -38.03 -13.50 -35.82
N CYS A 792 -36.99 -12.94 -35.19
CA CYS A 792 -35.62 -12.95 -35.71
C CYS A 792 -34.87 -14.27 -35.44
N ARG A 793 -35.44 -15.21 -34.68
CA ARG A 793 -34.77 -16.47 -34.33
C ARG A 793 -34.26 -17.26 -35.56
N PRO A 794 -35.01 -17.41 -36.68
CA PRO A 794 -34.52 -18.18 -37.82
C PRO A 794 -33.23 -17.62 -38.42
N LEU A 795 -33.06 -16.29 -38.47
CA LEU A 795 -31.82 -15.66 -38.92
C LEU A 795 -30.70 -15.71 -37.88
N ALA A 796 -31.03 -15.61 -36.59
CA ALA A 796 -30.05 -15.48 -35.51
C ALA A 796 -29.48 -16.83 -35.01
N GLU A 797 -30.19 -17.94 -35.25
CA GLU A 797 -29.78 -19.31 -34.91
C GLU A 797 -29.55 -20.18 -36.16
N ASP A 798 -29.62 -19.59 -37.36
CA ASP A 798 -29.53 -20.27 -38.66
C ASP A 798 -30.54 -21.42 -38.86
N SER A 799 -31.71 -21.34 -38.22
CA SER A 799 -32.66 -22.47 -38.12
C SER A 799 -33.34 -22.84 -39.45
N TYR A 800 -33.17 -22.03 -40.50
CA TYR A 800 -33.55 -22.40 -41.88
C TYR A 800 -32.64 -23.53 -42.44
N LEU A 801 -31.47 -23.77 -41.82
CA LEU A 801 -30.59 -24.90 -42.13
C LEU A 801 -30.97 -26.20 -41.38
N ASP A 802 -31.81 -26.12 -40.34
CA ASP A 802 -32.10 -27.30 -39.48
C ASP A 802 -32.84 -28.41 -40.24
N ARG A 803 -33.67 -28.05 -41.22
CA ARG A 803 -34.38 -29.01 -42.10
C ARG A 803 -33.42 -29.87 -42.95
N LEU A 804 -32.18 -29.43 -43.14
CA LEU A 804 -31.15 -30.22 -43.83
C LEU A 804 -30.49 -31.27 -42.93
N GLY A 805 -30.70 -31.17 -41.61
CA GLY A 805 -30.08 -32.04 -40.60
C GLY A 805 -30.53 -33.49 -40.68
N GLU A 806 -31.77 -33.76 -41.11
CA GLU A 806 -32.30 -35.13 -41.25
C GLU A 806 -31.61 -35.94 -42.35
N VAL A 807 -30.98 -35.27 -43.32
CA VAL A 807 -30.26 -35.88 -44.45
C VAL A 807 -28.76 -35.52 -44.48
N GLU A 808 -28.24 -34.93 -43.39
CA GLU A 808 -26.82 -34.60 -43.22
C GLU A 808 -25.98 -35.87 -43.02
N ARG A 809 -25.04 -36.14 -43.93
CA ARG A 809 -24.11 -37.28 -43.83
C ARG A 809 -22.84 -36.92 -43.07
N VAL A 810 -22.35 -35.69 -43.30
CA VAL A 810 -21.07 -35.21 -42.80
C VAL A 810 -21.19 -33.73 -42.50
N ARG A 811 -20.72 -33.34 -41.31
CA ARG A 811 -20.49 -31.94 -40.93
C ARG A 811 -19.11 -31.81 -40.30
N GLU A 812 -18.30 -30.94 -40.88
CA GLU A 812 -16.94 -30.67 -40.44
C GLU A 812 -16.73 -29.16 -40.33
N ARG A 813 -16.03 -28.75 -39.26
CA ARG A 813 -15.91 -27.35 -38.87
C ARG A 813 -14.44 -27.04 -38.58
N ALA A 814 -13.98 -25.93 -39.14
CA ALA A 814 -12.65 -25.39 -38.91
C ALA A 814 -12.76 -23.96 -38.40
N ARG A 815 -11.97 -23.63 -37.39
CA ARG A 815 -12.05 -22.33 -36.72
C ARG A 815 -10.67 -21.72 -36.55
N TYR A 816 -10.57 -20.47 -36.95
CA TYR A 816 -9.35 -19.69 -36.92
C TYR A 816 -9.61 -18.34 -36.23
N ALA A 817 -8.61 -17.78 -35.57
CA ALA A 817 -8.67 -16.42 -35.03
C ALA A 817 -7.28 -15.77 -35.05
N THR A 818 -7.22 -14.44 -35.11
CA THR A 818 -5.99 -13.69 -34.90
C THR A 818 -5.43 -13.92 -33.48
N VAL A 819 -4.11 -13.78 -33.31
CA VAL A 819 -3.54 -13.52 -31.98
C VAL A 819 -4.06 -12.15 -31.54
N ARG A 820 -4.64 -12.06 -30.33
CA ARG A 820 -5.14 -10.79 -29.79
C ARG A 820 -3.99 -9.79 -29.67
N GLY A 821 -4.25 -8.55 -30.05
CA GLY A 821 -3.30 -7.45 -29.91
C GLY A 821 -3.30 -6.84 -28.50
N PRO A 822 -2.36 -5.90 -28.23
CA PRO A 822 -2.12 -5.33 -26.89
C PRO A 822 -3.34 -4.70 -26.19
N THR A 823 -4.35 -4.31 -26.96
CA THR A 823 -5.65 -3.86 -26.47
C THR A 823 -6.66 -5.00 -26.61
N ALA A 824 -6.88 -5.73 -25.51
CA ALA A 824 -7.51 -7.06 -25.43
C ALA A 824 -8.97 -7.23 -25.94
N THR A 825 -9.54 -6.21 -26.60
CA THR A 825 -10.86 -6.24 -27.26
C THR A 825 -10.79 -6.42 -28.78
N ALA A 826 -9.63 -6.15 -29.39
CA ALA A 826 -9.42 -6.28 -30.82
C ALA A 826 -9.21 -7.75 -31.19
N SER A 827 -10.07 -8.31 -32.03
CA SER A 827 -9.93 -9.67 -32.54
C SER A 827 -10.79 -9.93 -33.77
N THR A 828 -10.23 -10.66 -34.73
CA THR A 828 -10.95 -11.21 -35.86
C THR A 828 -10.99 -12.74 -35.78
N GLU A 829 -12.18 -13.32 -35.95
CA GLU A 829 -12.48 -14.75 -35.91
C GLU A 829 -13.08 -15.19 -37.25
N LEU A 830 -12.74 -16.40 -37.69
CA LEU A 830 -13.25 -17.01 -38.92
C LEU A 830 -13.64 -18.46 -38.63
N VAL A 831 -14.88 -18.81 -38.94
CA VAL A 831 -15.44 -20.16 -38.83
C VAL A 831 -15.84 -20.61 -40.23
N ILE A 832 -15.39 -21.80 -40.60
CA ILE A 832 -15.79 -22.49 -41.84
C ILE A 832 -16.47 -23.77 -41.45
N GLU A 833 -17.66 -24.00 -41.98
CA GLU A 833 -18.44 -25.21 -41.77
C GLU A 833 -18.81 -25.78 -43.14
N VAL A 834 -18.48 -27.06 -43.35
CA VAL A 834 -18.82 -27.80 -44.57
C VAL A 834 -19.78 -28.90 -44.19
N ARG A 835 -21.00 -28.83 -44.74
CA ARG A 835 -22.02 -29.87 -44.63
C ARG A 835 -22.15 -30.60 -45.96
N SER A 836 -22.30 -31.92 -45.91
CA SER A 836 -22.54 -32.76 -47.08
C SER A 836 -23.71 -33.68 -46.82
N HIS A 837 -24.64 -33.72 -47.78
CA HIS A 837 -25.95 -34.35 -47.64
C HIS A 837 -26.10 -35.57 -48.54
N ALA A 838 -27.07 -36.44 -48.25
CA ALA A 838 -27.38 -37.60 -49.08
C ALA A 838 -27.86 -37.19 -50.48
N ASP A 839 -28.71 -36.16 -50.52
CA ASP A 839 -29.32 -35.59 -51.73
C ASP A 839 -28.75 -34.19 -52.04
N PRO A 840 -28.92 -33.66 -53.27
CA PRO A 840 -28.56 -32.28 -53.60
C PRO A 840 -29.27 -31.29 -52.68
N VAL A 841 -28.55 -30.28 -52.20
CA VAL A 841 -29.13 -29.27 -51.31
C VAL A 841 -30.21 -28.47 -52.05
N PRO A 842 -31.44 -28.34 -51.54
CA PRO A 842 -32.50 -27.62 -52.24
C PRO A 842 -32.19 -26.13 -52.41
N ALA A 843 -32.51 -25.57 -53.59
CA ALA A 843 -32.37 -24.13 -53.84
C ALA A 843 -33.26 -23.27 -52.90
N ALA A 844 -34.35 -23.83 -52.39
CA ALA A 844 -35.23 -23.19 -51.42
C ALA A 844 -34.50 -22.71 -50.14
N VAL A 845 -33.39 -23.36 -49.74
CA VAL A 845 -32.63 -23.01 -48.53
C VAL A 845 -32.16 -21.55 -48.54
N LEU A 846 -31.67 -21.07 -49.69
CA LEU A 846 -31.19 -19.68 -49.81
C LEU A 846 -32.35 -18.68 -49.94
N ALA A 847 -33.49 -19.11 -50.49
CA ALA A 847 -34.72 -18.30 -50.48
C ALA A 847 -35.29 -18.16 -49.05
N GLU A 848 -35.21 -19.20 -48.22
CA GLU A 848 -35.59 -19.15 -46.81
C GLU A 848 -34.63 -18.29 -45.98
N ALA A 849 -33.31 -18.38 -46.22
CA ALA A 849 -32.31 -17.50 -45.61
C ALA A 849 -32.57 -16.02 -45.94
N GLU A 850 -32.87 -15.72 -47.21
CA GLU A 850 -33.20 -14.37 -47.67
C GLU A 850 -34.53 -13.88 -47.10
N SER A 851 -35.54 -14.75 -46.96
CA SER A 851 -36.80 -14.43 -46.28
C SER A 851 -36.58 -14.11 -44.80
N ALA A 852 -35.79 -14.92 -44.08
CA ALA A 852 -35.44 -14.70 -42.68
C ALA A 852 -34.68 -13.36 -42.48
N ARG A 853 -33.80 -13.00 -43.42
CA ARG A 853 -33.10 -11.70 -43.43
C ARG A 853 -34.02 -10.53 -43.69
N ARG A 854 -34.95 -10.63 -44.65
CA ARG A 854 -35.97 -9.59 -44.91
C ARG A 854 -36.88 -9.37 -43.70
N ALA A 855 -37.25 -10.45 -43.00
CA ALA A 855 -38.06 -10.39 -41.78
C ALA A 855 -37.34 -9.81 -40.56
N CYS A 856 -35.99 -9.78 -40.56
CA CYS A 856 -35.19 -9.39 -39.41
C CYS A 856 -34.13 -8.31 -39.73
N PRO A 857 -34.51 -7.03 -39.81
CA PRO A 857 -33.55 -5.94 -40.04
C PRO A 857 -32.69 -5.61 -38.80
N ARG A 858 -33.17 -5.93 -37.59
CA ARG A 858 -32.47 -5.71 -36.31
C ARG A 858 -32.93 -6.70 -35.26
N PHE A 859 -32.02 -7.16 -34.41
CA PHE A 859 -32.34 -7.97 -33.23
C PHE A 859 -31.36 -7.74 -32.09
N THR A 860 -31.73 -8.20 -30.91
CA THR A 860 -30.90 -8.18 -29.70
C THR A 860 -30.74 -9.59 -29.16
N LEU A 861 -29.52 -9.96 -28.78
CA LEU A 861 -29.18 -11.26 -28.19
C LEU A 861 -28.74 -11.06 -26.73
N GLY A 862 -29.45 -11.69 -25.80
CA GLY A 862 -29.18 -11.64 -24.37
C GLY A 862 -28.93 -13.02 -23.76
N GLY A 863 -27.77 -13.19 -23.11
CA GLY A 863 -27.46 -14.38 -22.31
C GLY A 863 -27.82 -14.19 -20.84
N ALA A 864 -27.98 -15.30 -20.09
CA ALA A 864 -28.47 -15.35 -18.70
C ALA A 864 -27.65 -14.59 -17.63
N GLY A 865 -26.61 -13.86 -18.01
CA GLY A 865 -25.83 -12.96 -17.14
C GLY A 865 -24.94 -11.98 -17.91
N GLY A 866 -25.22 -11.76 -19.20
CA GLY A 866 -24.37 -10.98 -20.12
C GLY A 866 -25.01 -9.68 -20.59
N SER A 867 -24.19 -8.71 -21.03
CA SER A 867 -24.71 -7.52 -21.69
C SER A 867 -25.35 -7.85 -23.03
N ALA A 868 -26.55 -7.34 -23.26
CA ALA A 868 -27.28 -7.50 -24.51
C ALA A 868 -26.48 -6.96 -25.71
N VAL A 869 -26.29 -7.80 -26.73
CA VAL A 869 -25.63 -7.44 -28.00
C VAL A 869 -26.70 -7.08 -29.01
N ARG A 870 -26.62 -5.87 -29.58
CA ARG A 870 -27.55 -5.41 -30.62
C ARG A 870 -26.93 -5.63 -31.99
N PHE A 871 -27.71 -6.21 -32.89
CA PHE A 871 -27.36 -6.47 -34.28
C PHE A 871 -28.23 -5.61 -35.20
N ALA A 872 -27.62 -4.96 -36.18
CA ALA A 872 -28.29 -4.49 -37.38
C ALA A 872 -27.87 -5.38 -38.55
N VAL A 873 -28.84 -5.74 -39.39
CA VAL A 873 -28.70 -6.72 -40.47
C VAL A 873 -28.76 -5.98 -41.80
N ASP A 874 -27.72 -6.12 -42.61
CA ASP A 874 -27.57 -5.46 -43.90
C ASP A 874 -27.42 -6.54 -45.00
N ALA A 875 -28.07 -6.35 -46.14
CA ALA A 875 -27.81 -7.16 -47.33
C ALA A 875 -26.46 -6.77 -47.95
N GLN A 876 -25.74 -7.74 -48.51
CA GLN A 876 -24.55 -7.50 -49.33
C GLN A 876 -24.58 -8.41 -50.56
N PRO A 877 -23.92 -8.02 -51.68
CA PRO A 877 -23.78 -8.88 -52.85
C PRO A 877 -23.14 -10.24 -52.46
N PRO A 878 -23.75 -11.38 -52.83
CA PRO A 878 -23.16 -12.68 -52.56
C PRO A 878 -21.99 -12.95 -53.53
N PRO A 879 -20.98 -13.75 -53.12
CA PRO A 879 -19.84 -14.04 -53.98
C PRO A 879 -20.25 -14.96 -55.14
N ALA A 880 -19.76 -14.70 -56.35
CA ALA A 880 -20.03 -15.52 -57.54
C ALA A 880 -19.27 -16.86 -57.49
N LEU A 881 -19.73 -17.77 -56.63
CA LEU A 881 -19.14 -19.07 -56.33
C LEU A 881 -20.24 -20.11 -56.15
N GLY A 882 -19.96 -21.36 -56.53
CA GLY A 882 -20.92 -22.46 -56.51
C GLY A 882 -22.03 -22.30 -57.56
N GLU A 883 -23.13 -23.02 -57.35
CA GLU A 883 -24.35 -22.89 -58.15
C GLU A 883 -25.16 -21.66 -57.75
N GLN A 884 -25.27 -21.44 -56.44
CA GLN A 884 -25.92 -20.29 -55.82
C GLN A 884 -25.22 -19.97 -54.51
N SER A 885 -25.23 -18.70 -54.15
CA SER A 885 -24.61 -18.17 -52.96
C SER A 885 -25.48 -17.09 -52.33
N TRP A 886 -25.27 -16.85 -51.05
CA TRP A 886 -26.01 -15.86 -50.26
C TRP A 886 -25.08 -15.24 -49.22
N ARG A 887 -25.27 -13.95 -48.92
CA ARG A 887 -24.48 -13.20 -47.94
C ARG A 887 -25.37 -12.27 -47.12
N VAL A 888 -25.10 -12.23 -45.82
CA VAL A 888 -25.65 -11.24 -44.88
C VAL A 888 -24.52 -10.64 -44.05
N ASP A 889 -24.58 -9.33 -43.84
CA ASP A 889 -23.69 -8.60 -42.95
C ASP A 889 -24.43 -8.22 -41.66
N TYR A 890 -23.72 -8.33 -40.54
CA TYR A 890 -24.18 -7.93 -39.22
C TYR A 890 -23.27 -6.82 -38.67
N ARG A 891 -23.86 -5.68 -38.29
CA ARG A 891 -23.21 -4.68 -37.45
C ARG A 891 -23.58 -4.92 -35.99
N LEU A 892 -22.61 -5.35 -35.18
CA LEU A 892 -22.81 -5.64 -33.76
C LEU A 892 -22.40 -4.46 -32.88
N SER A 893 -23.16 -4.23 -31.81
CA SER A 893 -22.79 -3.28 -30.76
C SER A 893 -23.17 -3.79 -29.37
N ALA A 894 -22.22 -3.73 -28.44
CA ALA A 894 -22.39 -4.12 -27.04
C ALA A 894 -22.01 -2.95 -26.13
N GLY A 895 -22.72 -2.77 -25.01
CA GLY A 895 -22.48 -1.69 -24.06
C GLY A 895 -23.07 -0.32 -24.47
N SER A 896 -22.65 0.73 -23.77
CA SER A 896 -23.17 2.10 -23.92
C SER A 896 -22.07 3.16 -23.68
N GLY A 897 -22.28 4.37 -24.22
CA GLY A 897 -21.34 5.48 -24.09
C GLY A 897 -19.93 5.14 -24.59
N ARG A 898 -18.89 5.60 -23.86
CA ARG A 898 -17.47 5.36 -24.17
C ARG A 898 -17.01 3.91 -23.99
N ALA A 899 -17.85 3.03 -23.43
CA ALA A 899 -17.57 1.60 -23.29
C ALA A 899 -18.34 0.76 -24.35
N ARG A 900 -18.83 1.39 -25.42
CA ARG A 900 -19.46 0.69 -26.54
C ARG A 900 -18.39 -0.05 -27.34
N ILE A 901 -18.46 -1.38 -27.35
CA ILE A 901 -17.72 -2.22 -28.28
C ILE A 901 -18.56 -2.35 -29.55
N THR A 902 -17.94 -2.11 -30.71
CA THR A 902 -18.54 -2.32 -32.03
C THR A 902 -17.78 -3.39 -32.79
N GLY A 903 -18.47 -4.06 -33.70
CA GLY A 903 -17.85 -4.99 -34.64
C GLY A 903 -18.68 -5.15 -35.91
N ARG A 904 -18.12 -5.87 -36.86
CA ARG A 904 -18.81 -6.34 -38.06
C ARG A 904 -18.69 -7.85 -38.14
N SER A 905 -19.67 -8.51 -38.71
CA SER A 905 -19.58 -9.91 -39.07
C SER A 905 -20.23 -10.11 -40.43
N ALA A 906 -19.72 -11.04 -41.21
CA ALA A 906 -20.35 -11.48 -42.45
C ALA A 906 -20.58 -12.98 -42.35
N PHE A 907 -21.72 -13.41 -42.88
CA PHE A 907 -22.09 -14.80 -42.97
C PHE A 907 -22.45 -15.10 -44.42
N VAL A 908 -21.72 -16.05 -44.99
CA VAL A 908 -21.79 -16.43 -46.41
C VAL A 908 -22.16 -17.89 -46.48
N ILE A 909 -23.17 -18.21 -47.29
CA ILE A 909 -23.51 -19.58 -47.67
C ILE A 909 -23.22 -19.76 -49.16
N VAL A 910 -22.58 -20.86 -49.54
CA VAL A 910 -22.41 -21.29 -50.93
C VAL A 910 -22.94 -22.72 -51.09
N ARG A 911 -23.80 -22.95 -52.08
CA ARG A 911 -24.27 -24.28 -52.49
C ARG A 911 -23.46 -24.81 -53.67
N ALA A 912 -23.04 -26.08 -53.58
CA ALA A 912 -22.52 -26.86 -54.71
C ALA A 912 -23.04 -28.30 -54.60
N GLY A 913 -24.04 -28.67 -55.40
CA GLY A 913 -24.72 -29.96 -55.39
C GLY A 913 -25.17 -30.39 -53.99
N HIS A 914 -24.63 -31.50 -53.52
CA HIS A 914 -24.87 -32.10 -52.20
C HIS A 914 -24.16 -31.37 -51.04
N ASN A 915 -23.39 -30.32 -51.32
CA ASN A 915 -22.53 -29.63 -50.35
C ASN A 915 -22.99 -28.20 -50.06
N LEU A 916 -22.92 -27.84 -48.77
CA LEU A 916 -23.14 -26.50 -48.27
C LEU A 916 -21.86 -26.01 -47.57
N VAL A 917 -21.29 -24.91 -48.06
CA VAL A 917 -20.15 -24.23 -47.44
C VAL A 917 -20.65 -22.98 -46.76
N THR A 918 -20.50 -22.92 -45.44
CA THR A 918 -20.85 -21.77 -44.62
C THR A 918 -19.59 -21.13 -44.06
N VAL A 919 -19.39 -19.84 -44.31
CA VAL A 919 -18.28 -19.05 -43.77
C VAL A 919 -18.81 -17.91 -42.94
N TYR A 920 -18.47 -17.90 -41.66
CA TYR A 920 -18.75 -16.82 -40.73
C TYR A 920 -17.45 -16.11 -40.35
N ALA A 921 -17.33 -14.84 -40.71
CA ALA A 921 -16.23 -13.98 -40.31
C ALA A 921 -16.74 -12.92 -39.33
N SER A 922 -15.99 -12.64 -38.26
CA SER A 922 -16.37 -11.66 -37.24
C SER A 922 -15.16 -10.84 -36.79
N ALA A 923 -15.21 -9.52 -36.96
CA ALA A 923 -14.20 -8.57 -36.53
C ALA A 923 -14.77 -7.68 -35.41
N ILE A 924 -14.12 -7.69 -34.25
CA ILE A 924 -14.51 -6.92 -33.06
C ILE A 924 -13.44 -5.87 -32.80
N ALA A 925 -13.85 -4.59 -32.68
CA ALA A 925 -12.98 -3.42 -32.58
C ALA A 925 -11.95 -3.26 -33.74
N GLU A 926 -12.12 -4.02 -34.83
CA GLU A 926 -11.33 -4.03 -36.06
C GLU A 926 -12.30 -3.96 -37.26
N PRO A 927 -11.87 -3.44 -38.43
CA PRO A 927 -12.64 -3.56 -39.67
C PRO A 927 -12.67 -5.02 -40.15
N LEU A 928 -13.78 -5.43 -40.78
CA LEU A 928 -13.86 -6.73 -41.44
C LEU A 928 -13.05 -6.69 -42.75
N GLU A 929 -12.07 -7.57 -42.90
CA GLU A 929 -11.25 -7.67 -44.12
C GLU A 929 -11.99 -8.44 -45.23
N GLU A 930 -12.71 -7.72 -46.09
CA GLU A 930 -13.47 -8.29 -47.22
C GLU A 930 -12.62 -9.23 -48.10
N ARG A 931 -11.39 -8.83 -48.45
CA ARG A 931 -10.46 -9.66 -49.24
C ARG A 931 -10.12 -10.99 -48.57
N LEU A 932 -10.07 -11.03 -47.24
CA LEU A 932 -9.79 -12.25 -46.48
C LEU A 932 -11.03 -13.15 -46.43
N LEU A 933 -12.22 -12.58 -46.31
CA LEU A 933 -13.48 -13.30 -46.42
C LEU A 933 -13.62 -13.93 -47.81
N ASP A 934 -13.44 -13.17 -48.88
CA ASP A 934 -13.54 -13.66 -50.27
C ASP A 934 -12.53 -14.79 -50.53
N ALA A 935 -11.27 -14.61 -50.10
CA ALA A 935 -10.24 -15.63 -50.23
C ALA A 935 -10.58 -16.90 -49.42
N ALA A 936 -11.15 -16.75 -48.22
CA ALA A 936 -11.56 -17.88 -47.38
C ALA A 936 -12.74 -18.66 -47.99
N VAL A 937 -13.77 -17.97 -48.50
CA VAL A 937 -14.91 -18.62 -49.19
C VAL A 937 -14.40 -19.33 -50.45
N GLY A 938 -13.57 -18.66 -51.26
CA GLY A 938 -12.97 -19.26 -52.46
C GLY A 938 -12.13 -20.49 -52.15
N ALA A 939 -11.29 -20.45 -51.11
CA ALA A 939 -10.46 -21.59 -50.69
C ALA A 939 -11.30 -22.76 -50.16
N ALA A 940 -12.37 -22.50 -49.40
CA ALA A 940 -13.26 -23.54 -48.88
C ALA A 940 -14.04 -24.23 -50.02
N VAL A 941 -14.58 -23.46 -50.98
CA VAL A 941 -15.31 -23.98 -52.14
C VAL A 941 -14.38 -24.74 -53.10
N ALA A 942 -13.17 -24.22 -53.38
CA ALA A 942 -12.17 -24.95 -54.17
C ALA A 942 -11.73 -26.26 -53.48
N GLY A 943 -11.72 -26.28 -52.15
CA GLY A 943 -11.43 -27.46 -51.33
C GLY A 943 -12.43 -28.62 -51.50
N LEU A 944 -13.62 -28.39 -52.07
CA LEU A 944 -14.58 -29.45 -52.38
C LEU A 944 -14.09 -30.38 -53.51
N SER A 945 -13.19 -29.91 -54.38
CA SER A 945 -12.69 -30.64 -55.55
C SER A 945 -11.34 -31.37 -55.31
N GLY A 946 -10.67 -31.15 -54.17
CA GLY A 946 -9.26 -31.55 -53.94
C GLY A 946 -9.06 -32.81 -53.12
#